data_AF-A0A8T0RT17-F1
#
_entry.id   AF-A0A8T0RT17-F1
#
_cell.length_a   1.000
_cell.length_b   1.000
_cell.length_c   1.000
_cell.angle_alpha   90.00
_cell.angle_beta   90.00
_cell.angle_gamma   90.00
#
_symmetry.space_group_name_H-M   'P 1'
#
loop_
_entity.id
_entity.type
_entity.pdbx_description
1 polymer ?
#
loop_
_entity_poly.entity_id
_entity_poly.type
_entity_poly.pdbx_seq_one_letter_code
_entity_poly.pdbx_strand_id
1 'polypeptide(L)'
;MDGDQRRQAAAVVTVARAARARDSRARRLIAWLQLLFRAFVQRYGTLASWDAAGRPVLVVAAAFFLQRTLRRRYLSWKESSRLRRTAAAVTVQAAVRAMAARRELSLRKQIRAATRIQAQWRAYRAVWSYLMTKRAALICQRAWRQGIARRELRKLRLEILEREMQDEMCRLPEMKETFAAKKALAEAELRNEKLARWLGVEEVKNKRLQDSLKRMEKKASNLDEENKMLRQAVASIPTIKSPLTENRETPNIQESPDNEKTPNGAVKPIIVDREGTIHEKSAEQPSSNGHEAEKQQQDLLIKCLSEDLGFSIGRPIAAYLIYRCLVHWKSFEEERTPVFDRIIQKITAALEGRDNNDTLAYWLSNSCTLLVLLQRTLKINGVAALARQRRRASPLKVPQENQDASHPDRTVSDGRFISGLAEVYQVEAKYPAIAFKQQLTALLEKVYGIIRHNLKKELSPLLSLCIQAPRTFVVSPRGSCSQGTDLAQQASMAHWQSIIKILTNSLNILKSNYVPAFLICKLFTQVFSFINVQLFNSLLLRRECCSFSNGEYVKAGLDELEHWCFWLTEEYAGSAWDELKHIRQAVTLLILEEKHSRSLTEITDDFCPVLSMQQLYRISTMYCDDKYGTLGIPQEVISSMRTKMIEGSSSPSAHDDINSFLLDDDFSIPFSVDDIAKLMVHVDMADMDLPPLIQESNGSKLGH
;
A
#
# COMPACT_ATOMS: atom_id res chain seq x y z
N MET A 1 33.72 18.71 -29.21
CA MET A 1 33.69 19.51 -30.46
C MET A 1 35.04 19.54 -31.20
N ASP A 2 36.16 19.17 -30.58
CA ASP A 2 37.51 19.34 -31.18
C ASP A 2 37.91 18.25 -32.21
N GLY A 3 37.22 17.11 -32.24
CA GLY A 3 37.52 15.99 -33.14
C GLY A 3 37.11 16.21 -34.60
N ASP A 4 35.96 16.85 -34.83
CA ASP A 4 35.44 17.07 -36.20
C ASP A 4 36.14 18.21 -36.93
N GLN A 5 36.57 19.26 -36.21
CA GLN A 5 37.38 20.33 -36.80
C GLN A 5 38.75 19.83 -37.27
N ARG A 6 39.38 18.91 -36.51
CA ARG A 6 40.65 18.29 -36.91
C ARG A 6 40.51 17.41 -38.15
N ARG A 7 39.40 16.65 -38.27
CA ARG A 7 39.11 15.82 -39.45
C ARG A 7 38.82 16.66 -40.71
N GLN A 8 38.06 17.75 -40.56
CA GLN A 8 37.81 18.69 -41.66
C GLN A 8 39.09 19.41 -42.10
N ALA A 9 39.95 19.84 -41.16
CA ALA A 9 41.24 20.44 -41.48
C ALA A 9 42.17 19.47 -42.22
N ALA A 10 42.23 18.20 -41.79
CA ALA A 10 43.03 17.18 -42.47
C ALA A 10 42.57 16.92 -43.91
N ALA A 11 41.25 16.89 -44.16
CA ALA A 11 40.67 16.70 -45.49
C ALA A 11 40.95 17.89 -46.43
N VAL A 12 40.94 19.12 -45.92
CA VAL A 12 41.28 20.31 -46.72
C VAL A 12 42.76 20.30 -47.12
N VAL A 13 43.65 19.88 -46.20
CA VAL A 13 45.10 19.81 -46.45
C VAL A 13 45.45 18.73 -47.48
N THR A 14 44.79 17.56 -47.47
CA THR A 14 45.04 16.50 -48.46
C THR A 14 44.59 16.91 -49.87
N VAL A 15 43.43 17.55 -50.00
CA VAL A 15 42.94 18.09 -51.29
C VAL A 15 43.87 19.20 -51.82
N ALA A 16 44.35 20.09 -50.94
CA ALA A 16 45.30 21.14 -51.31
C ALA A 16 46.66 20.57 -51.77
N ARG A 17 47.17 19.52 -51.13
CA ARG A 17 48.40 18.82 -51.55
C ARG A 17 48.24 18.14 -52.90
N ALA A 18 47.11 17.47 -53.15
CA ALA A 18 46.82 16.83 -54.45
C ALA A 18 46.71 17.86 -55.59
N ALA A 19 46.14 19.03 -55.32
CA ALA A 19 46.05 20.11 -56.29
C ALA A 19 47.43 20.72 -56.65
N ARG A 20 48.31 20.93 -55.66
CA ARG A 20 49.70 21.40 -55.90
C ARG A 20 50.52 20.37 -56.67
N ALA A 21 50.33 19.08 -56.41
CA ALA A 21 51.04 18.01 -57.11
C ALA A 21 50.73 17.99 -58.62
N ARG A 22 49.47 18.18 -59.04
CA ARG A 22 49.08 18.24 -60.45
C ARG A 22 49.66 19.47 -61.18
N ASP A 23 49.67 20.62 -60.51
CA ASP A 23 50.21 21.87 -61.06
C ASP A 23 51.75 21.83 -61.21
N SER A 24 52.44 21.03 -60.39
CA SER A 24 53.87 20.76 -60.51
C SER A 24 54.23 19.86 -61.70
N ARG A 25 53.35 18.92 -62.10
CA ARG A 25 53.59 18.05 -63.25
C ARG A 25 53.42 18.81 -64.56
N ALA A 26 52.40 19.67 -64.66
CA ALA A 26 52.21 20.54 -65.82
C ALA A 26 53.36 21.54 -66.01
N ARG A 27 53.84 22.16 -64.92
CA ARG A 27 55.02 23.05 -64.97
C ARG A 27 56.29 22.32 -65.39
N ARG A 28 56.51 21.10 -64.90
CA ARG A 28 57.64 20.24 -65.34
C ARG A 28 57.56 19.89 -66.82
N LEU A 29 56.36 19.60 -67.33
CA LEU A 29 56.15 19.27 -68.74
C LEU A 29 56.39 20.48 -69.66
N ILE A 30 55.97 21.69 -69.23
CA ILE A 30 56.27 22.94 -69.95
C ILE A 30 57.77 23.24 -69.93
N ALA A 31 58.44 23.08 -68.79
CA ALA A 31 59.89 23.28 -68.69
C ALA A 31 60.66 22.29 -69.58
N TRP A 32 60.23 21.02 -69.64
CA TRP A 32 60.78 20.01 -70.54
C TRP A 32 60.59 20.38 -72.02
N LEU A 33 59.40 20.85 -72.40
CA LEU A 33 59.13 21.31 -73.76
C LEU A 33 59.95 22.55 -74.14
N GLN A 34 60.19 23.47 -73.19
CA GLN A 34 61.06 24.63 -73.40
C GLN A 34 62.54 24.25 -73.53
N LEU A 35 63.00 23.26 -72.76
CA LEU A 35 64.35 22.69 -72.86
C LEU A 35 64.56 21.97 -74.20
N LEU A 36 63.59 21.15 -74.63
CA LEU A 36 63.62 20.51 -75.94
C LEU A 36 63.60 21.54 -77.08
N PHE A 37 62.84 22.61 -76.95
CA PHE A 37 62.83 23.70 -77.92
C PHE A 37 64.17 24.46 -77.95
N ARG A 38 64.77 24.76 -76.80
CA ARG A 38 66.11 25.37 -76.73
C ARG A 38 67.19 24.46 -77.32
N ALA A 39 67.17 23.17 -76.99
CA ALA A 39 68.10 22.18 -77.55
C ALA A 39 67.93 22.02 -79.06
N PHE A 40 66.69 22.09 -79.56
CA PHE A 40 66.39 22.10 -81.00
C PHE A 40 66.96 23.35 -81.67
N VAL A 41 66.67 24.56 -81.15
CA VAL A 41 67.20 25.83 -81.71
C VAL A 41 68.74 25.86 -81.69
N GLN A 42 69.37 25.32 -80.64
CA GLN A 42 70.82 25.30 -80.50
C GLN A 42 71.50 24.28 -81.42
N ARG A 43 70.84 23.17 -81.76
CA ARG A 43 71.35 22.14 -82.68
C ARG A 43 71.16 22.49 -84.15
N TYR A 44 70.17 23.32 -84.48
CA TYR A 44 69.89 23.75 -85.86
C TYR A 44 70.33 25.19 -86.16
N GLY A 45 70.79 25.96 -85.17
CA GLY A 45 71.28 27.35 -85.34
C GLY A 45 72.68 27.49 -85.93
N THR A 46 73.48 26.42 -85.98
CA THR A 46 74.88 26.44 -86.50
C THR A 46 75.04 25.86 -87.91
N LEU A 47 73.95 25.53 -88.60
CA LEU A 47 73.99 25.03 -89.99
C LEU A 47 73.74 26.17 -90.99
N ALA A 48 74.80 26.91 -91.28
CA ALA A 48 74.87 27.82 -92.43
C ALA A 48 75.03 27.02 -93.73
N SER A 49 73.91 26.51 -94.26
CA SER A 49 73.66 26.24 -95.70
C SER A 49 72.34 25.48 -95.85
N TRP A 50 71.23 26.21 -95.95
CA TRP A 50 69.91 25.63 -96.25
C TRP A 50 69.25 26.45 -97.35
N ASP A 51 69.71 26.26 -98.58
CA ASP A 51 68.95 26.58 -99.78
C ASP A 51 67.98 25.41 -100.06
N ALA A 52 66.74 25.54 -99.56
CA ALA A 52 65.51 24.99 -100.15
C ALA A 52 64.33 25.26 -99.20
N ALA A 53 63.46 26.16 -99.65
CA ALA A 53 62.28 26.71 -99.00
C ALA A 53 61.47 25.78 -98.05
N GLY A 54 61.19 26.29 -96.84
CA GLY A 54 59.89 26.14 -96.17
C GLY A 54 59.79 25.21 -94.94
N ARG A 55 60.65 24.20 -94.79
CA ARG A 55 60.47 23.17 -93.74
C ARG A 55 60.80 23.59 -92.29
N PRO A 56 61.86 24.37 -91.98
CA PRO A 56 62.10 24.82 -90.60
C PRO A 56 61.06 25.86 -90.12
N VAL A 57 60.54 26.70 -91.03
CA VAL A 57 59.45 27.64 -90.74
C VAL A 57 58.16 26.89 -90.40
N LEU A 58 57.84 25.79 -91.09
CA LEU A 58 56.67 24.95 -90.80
C LEU A 58 56.77 24.25 -89.45
N VAL A 59 57.96 23.78 -89.04
CA VAL A 59 58.15 23.15 -87.72
C VAL A 59 58.04 24.18 -86.59
N VAL A 60 58.62 25.38 -86.77
CA VAL A 60 58.49 26.48 -85.81
C VAL A 60 57.03 26.99 -85.74
N ALA A 61 56.35 27.10 -86.88
CA ALA A 61 54.93 27.44 -86.95
C ALA A 61 54.06 26.37 -86.28
N ALA A 62 54.30 25.08 -86.53
CA ALA A 62 53.58 23.97 -85.91
C ALA A 62 53.79 23.95 -84.39
N ALA A 63 55.03 24.18 -83.91
CA ALA A 63 55.33 24.31 -82.49
C ALA A 63 54.61 25.51 -81.86
N PHE A 64 54.56 26.65 -82.55
CA PHE A 64 53.84 27.84 -82.11
C PHE A 64 52.31 27.60 -82.05
N PHE A 65 51.72 26.95 -83.06
CA PHE A 65 50.31 26.58 -83.06
C PHE A 65 49.98 25.58 -81.96
N LEU A 66 50.85 24.60 -81.71
CA LEU A 66 50.67 23.63 -80.63
C LEU A 66 50.77 24.30 -79.25
N GLN A 67 51.75 25.19 -79.05
CA GLN A 67 51.86 25.98 -77.81
C GLN A 67 50.64 26.89 -77.62
N ARG A 68 50.15 27.54 -78.67
CA ARG A 68 48.97 28.42 -78.62
C ARG A 68 47.69 27.65 -78.29
N THR A 69 47.48 26.49 -78.89
CA THR A 69 46.31 25.64 -78.63
C THR A 69 46.34 25.04 -77.23
N LEU A 70 47.49 24.53 -76.78
CA LEU A 70 47.68 24.04 -75.41
C LEU A 70 47.51 25.15 -74.37
N ARG A 71 48.04 26.35 -74.62
CA ARG A 71 47.87 27.51 -73.72
C ARG A 71 46.41 27.94 -73.60
N ARG A 72 45.68 28.00 -74.72
CA ARG A 72 44.24 28.29 -74.72
C ARG A 72 43.45 27.23 -73.94
N ARG A 73 43.74 25.95 -74.16
CA ARG A 73 43.08 24.84 -73.48
C ARG A 73 43.37 24.82 -71.96
N TYR A 74 44.60 25.14 -71.55
CA TYR A 74 44.95 25.28 -70.15
C TYR A 74 44.26 26.46 -69.47
N LEU A 75 44.23 27.64 -70.12
CA LEU A 75 43.55 28.82 -69.59
C LEU A 75 42.04 28.57 -69.44
N SER A 76 41.40 28.00 -70.46
CA SER A 76 39.98 27.60 -70.42
C SER A 76 39.70 26.59 -69.31
N TRP A 77 40.56 25.57 -69.14
CA TRP A 77 40.43 24.60 -68.05
C TRP A 77 40.60 25.25 -66.66
N LYS A 78 41.57 26.17 -66.52
CA LYS A 78 41.86 26.88 -65.26
C LYS A 78 40.70 27.78 -64.86
N GLU A 79 40.13 28.50 -65.81
CA GLU A 79 38.98 29.38 -65.62
C GLU A 79 37.72 28.56 -65.27
N SER A 80 37.39 27.54 -66.06
CA SER A 80 36.28 26.61 -65.79
C SER A 80 36.40 25.93 -64.42
N SER A 81 37.62 25.56 -64.02
CA SER A 81 37.86 24.95 -62.72
C SER A 81 37.76 25.93 -61.56
N ARG A 82 38.08 27.21 -61.75
CA ARG A 82 37.84 28.27 -60.75
C ARG A 82 36.34 28.52 -60.59
N LEU A 83 35.61 28.68 -61.68
CA LEU A 83 34.15 28.87 -61.69
C LEU A 83 33.42 27.71 -61.00
N ARG A 84 33.81 26.45 -61.26
CA ARG A 84 33.25 25.28 -60.56
C ARG A 84 33.51 25.30 -59.05
N ARG A 85 34.71 25.74 -58.62
CA ARG A 85 35.04 25.83 -57.19
C ARG A 85 34.29 26.95 -56.49
N THR A 86 34.13 28.11 -57.13
CA THR A 86 33.37 29.22 -56.55
C THR A 86 31.88 28.89 -56.48
N ALA A 87 31.32 28.25 -57.52
CA ALA A 87 29.94 27.76 -57.50
C ALA A 87 29.71 26.74 -56.37
N ALA A 88 30.62 25.76 -56.22
CA ALA A 88 30.55 24.79 -55.12
C ALA A 88 30.72 25.43 -53.72
N ALA A 89 31.54 26.49 -53.60
CA ALA A 89 31.65 27.22 -52.35
C ALA A 89 30.35 27.95 -51.99
N VAL A 90 29.68 28.57 -52.97
CA VAL A 90 28.40 29.25 -52.77
C VAL A 90 27.30 28.26 -52.36
N THR A 91 27.23 27.08 -52.97
CA THR A 91 26.22 26.07 -52.59
C THR A 91 26.44 25.55 -51.17
N VAL A 92 27.69 25.27 -50.78
CA VAL A 92 28.02 24.86 -49.40
C VAL A 92 27.71 25.97 -48.39
N GLN A 93 28.06 27.23 -48.70
CA GLN A 93 27.75 28.35 -47.82
C GLN A 93 26.24 28.58 -47.69
N ALA A 94 25.46 28.45 -48.76
CA ALA A 94 24.00 28.52 -48.74
C ALA A 94 23.41 27.38 -47.87
N ALA A 95 23.93 26.16 -47.99
CA ALA A 95 23.50 25.03 -47.18
C ALA A 95 23.80 25.24 -45.68
N VAL A 96 24.97 25.78 -45.34
CA VAL A 96 25.34 26.09 -43.94
C VAL A 96 24.43 27.18 -43.36
N ARG A 97 24.14 28.25 -44.12
CA ARG A 97 23.20 29.30 -43.68
C ARG A 97 21.78 28.75 -43.49
N ALA A 98 21.32 27.88 -44.39
CA ALA A 98 20.02 27.22 -44.26
C ALA A 98 19.96 26.27 -43.05
N MET A 99 21.05 25.56 -42.74
CA MET A 99 21.15 24.73 -41.53
C MET A 99 21.11 25.58 -40.26
N ALA A 100 21.83 26.71 -40.22
CA ALA A 100 21.79 27.63 -39.09
C ALA A 100 20.38 28.22 -38.88
N ALA A 101 19.71 28.65 -39.95
CA ALA A 101 18.34 29.17 -39.87
C ALA A 101 17.33 28.11 -39.38
N ARG A 102 17.46 26.85 -39.80
CA ARG A 102 16.61 25.75 -39.32
C ARG A 102 16.82 25.44 -37.84
N ARG A 103 18.07 25.47 -37.36
CA ARG A 103 18.39 25.28 -35.94
C ARG A 103 17.78 26.41 -35.08
N GLU A 104 17.92 27.65 -35.52
CA GLU A 104 17.33 28.81 -34.86
C GLU A 104 15.80 28.72 -34.81
N LEU A 105 15.15 28.33 -35.92
CA LEU A 105 13.69 28.12 -35.94
C LEU A 105 13.25 27.00 -34.99
N SER A 106 13.99 25.89 -34.95
CA SER A 106 13.72 24.78 -34.02
C SER A 106 13.81 25.24 -32.57
N LEU A 107 14.88 25.98 -32.21
CA LEU A 107 15.05 26.53 -30.88
C LEU A 107 13.91 27.48 -30.50
N ARG A 108 13.49 28.37 -31.40
CA ARG A 108 12.33 29.25 -31.16
C ARG A 108 11.04 28.48 -30.95
N LYS A 109 10.79 27.41 -31.71
CA LYS A 109 9.62 26.54 -31.52
C LYS A 109 9.67 25.87 -30.15
N GLN A 110 10.82 25.35 -29.74
CA GLN A 110 11.02 24.74 -28.42
C GLN A 110 10.82 25.75 -27.28
N ILE A 111 11.39 26.95 -27.38
CA ILE A 111 11.21 28.00 -26.38
C ILE A 111 9.74 28.39 -26.26
N ARG A 112 9.02 28.57 -27.38
CA ARG A 112 7.58 28.89 -27.36
C ARG A 112 6.75 27.78 -26.73
N ALA A 113 7.04 26.51 -27.05
CA ALA A 113 6.38 25.37 -26.44
C ALA A 113 6.65 25.30 -24.93
N ALA A 114 7.91 25.41 -24.52
CA ALA A 114 8.30 25.46 -23.11
C ALA A 114 7.61 26.61 -22.37
N THR A 115 7.56 27.81 -22.97
CA THR A 115 6.88 28.97 -22.37
C THR A 115 5.38 28.71 -22.17
N ARG A 116 4.70 28.09 -23.14
CA ARG A 116 3.27 27.72 -23.01
C ARG A 116 3.04 26.71 -21.90
N ILE A 117 3.85 25.65 -21.87
CA ILE A 117 3.76 24.62 -20.83
C ILE A 117 3.99 25.24 -19.45
N GLN A 118 5.03 26.04 -19.29
CA GLN A 118 5.33 26.71 -18.02
C GLN A 118 4.23 27.69 -17.61
N ALA A 119 3.65 28.46 -18.54
CA ALA A 119 2.54 29.36 -18.25
C ALA A 119 1.30 28.59 -17.76
N GLN A 120 0.97 27.49 -18.44
CA GLN A 120 -0.18 26.66 -18.08
C GLN A 120 0.03 25.95 -16.73
N TRP A 121 1.26 25.50 -16.45
CA TRP A 121 1.60 24.94 -15.14
C TRP A 121 1.53 25.97 -14.01
N ARG A 122 2.01 27.20 -14.24
CA ARG A 122 1.89 28.30 -13.25
C ARG A 122 0.42 28.65 -12.98
N ALA A 123 -0.41 28.73 -14.02
CA ALA A 123 -1.84 28.96 -13.88
C ALA A 123 -2.53 27.82 -13.12
N TYR A 124 -2.25 26.57 -13.49
CA TYR A 124 -2.77 25.38 -12.82
C TYR A 124 -2.38 25.35 -11.33
N ARG A 125 -1.10 25.60 -11.01
CA ARG A 125 -0.61 25.63 -9.63
C ARG A 125 -1.32 26.69 -8.77
N ALA A 126 -1.58 27.87 -9.34
CA ALA A 126 -2.30 28.94 -8.64
C ALA A 126 -3.77 28.55 -8.36
N VAL A 127 -4.45 28.00 -9.36
CA VAL A 127 -5.84 27.50 -9.23
C VAL A 127 -5.91 26.36 -8.21
N TRP A 128 -4.99 25.41 -8.28
CA TRP A 128 -4.91 24.29 -7.36
C TRP A 128 -4.68 24.76 -5.92
N SER A 129 -3.73 25.67 -5.71
CA SER A 129 -3.49 26.26 -4.37
C SER A 129 -4.76 26.89 -3.81
N TYR A 130 -5.47 27.70 -4.61
CA TYR A 130 -6.71 28.33 -4.18
C TYR A 130 -7.81 27.30 -3.83
N LEU A 131 -8.00 26.28 -4.67
CA LEU A 131 -8.98 25.23 -4.43
C LEU A 131 -8.67 24.44 -3.15
N MET A 132 -7.40 24.15 -2.88
CA MET A 132 -6.98 23.48 -1.66
C MET A 132 -7.23 24.33 -0.42
N THR A 133 -6.91 25.63 -0.46
CA THR A 133 -7.21 26.54 0.65
C THR A 133 -8.72 26.66 0.88
N LYS A 134 -9.53 26.75 -0.19
CA LYS A 134 -11.00 26.78 -0.10
C LYS A 134 -11.54 25.48 0.50
N ARG A 135 -11.03 24.32 0.10
CA ARG A 135 -11.45 23.01 0.64
C ARG A 135 -11.09 22.88 2.11
N ALA A 136 -9.88 23.28 2.52
CA ALA A 136 -9.46 23.30 3.92
C ALA A 136 -10.36 24.21 4.76
N ALA A 137 -10.66 25.43 4.28
CA ALA A 137 -11.57 26.34 4.95
C ALA A 137 -12.98 25.74 5.15
N LEU A 138 -13.54 25.08 4.12
CA LEU A 138 -14.84 24.40 4.22
C LEU A 138 -14.82 23.25 5.23
N ILE A 139 -13.74 22.46 5.30
CA ILE A 139 -13.58 21.39 6.29
C ILE A 139 -13.54 21.98 7.71
N CYS A 140 -12.71 23.01 7.94
CA CYS A 140 -12.63 23.70 9.24
C CYS A 140 -13.98 24.29 9.65
N GLN A 141 -14.70 24.94 8.74
CA GLN A 141 -16.03 25.49 9.00
C GLN A 141 -17.05 24.40 9.36
N ARG A 142 -17.05 23.27 8.65
CA ARG A 142 -17.92 22.13 8.95
C ARG A 142 -17.59 21.52 10.32
N ALA A 143 -16.31 21.30 10.61
CA ALA A 143 -15.86 20.76 11.89
C ALA A 143 -16.20 21.68 13.07
N TRP A 144 -16.04 23.00 12.89
CA TRP A 144 -16.44 23.97 13.90
C TRP A 144 -17.96 23.94 14.15
N ARG A 145 -18.78 24.02 13.10
CA ARG A 145 -20.25 23.93 13.24
C ARG A 145 -20.68 22.63 13.93
N GLN A 146 -20.08 21.51 13.56
CA GLN A 146 -20.32 20.22 14.22
C GLN A 146 -19.89 20.24 15.70
N GLY A 147 -18.76 20.88 16.02
CA GLY A 147 -18.28 21.03 17.38
C GLY A 147 -19.19 21.87 18.28
N ILE A 148 -19.86 22.89 17.72
CA ILE A 148 -20.90 23.67 18.41
C ILE A 148 -22.12 22.77 18.68
N ALA A 149 -22.66 22.13 17.65
CA ALA A 149 -23.82 21.25 17.81
C ALA A 149 -23.57 20.11 18.82
N ARG A 150 -22.37 19.53 18.84
CA ARG A 150 -21.99 18.52 19.85
C ARG A 150 -21.88 19.08 21.27
N ARG A 151 -21.52 20.37 21.44
CA ARG A 151 -21.54 21.01 22.77
C ARG A 151 -22.96 21.25 23.24
N GLU A 152 -23.84 21.70 22.36
CA GLU A 152 -25.27 21.89 22.66
C GLU A 152 -25.94 20.56 23.01
N LEU A 153 -25.70 19.50 22.24
CA LEU A 153 -26.22 18.17 22.54
C LEU A 153 -25.72 17.64 23.90
N ARG A 154 -24.46 17.90 24.26
CA ARG A 154 -23.92 17.52 25.58
C ARG A 154 -24.63 18.28 26.71
N LYS A 155 -24.90 19.59 26.54
CA LYS A 155 -25.67 20.37 27.52
C LYS A 155 -27.07 19.78 27.70
N LEU A 156 -27.80 19.56 26.61
CA LEU A 156 -29.15 18.99 26.66
C LEU A 156 -29.18 17.60 27.31
N ARG A 157 -28.17 16.75 27.06
CA ARG A 157 -28.05 15.45 27.72
C ARG A 157 -27.81 15.56 29.21
N LEU A 158 -26.97 16.49 29.65
CA LEU A 158 -26.74 16.73 31.08
C LEU A 158 -28.00 17.24 31.77
N GLU A 159 -28.75 18.15 31.13
CA GLU A 159 -30.05 18.62 31.65
C GLU A 159 -31.08 17.48 31.75
N ILE A 160 -31.11 16.55 30.78
CA ILE A 160 -31.99 15.38 30.84
C ILE A 160 -31.59 14.47 32.01
N LEU A 161 -30.29 14.17 32.15
CA LEU A 161 -29.78 13.33 33.24
C LEU A 161 -30.06 13.96 34.61
N GLU A 162 -29.92 15.28 34.73
CA GLU A 162 -30.23 16.02 35.97
C GLU A 162 -31.72 15.91 36.31
N ARG A 163 -32.61 16.04 35.31
CA ARG A 163 -34.06 15.82 35.51
C ARG A 163 -34.37 14.39 35.93
N GLU A 164 -33.77 13.39 35.28
CA GLU A 164 -33.96 11.98 35.64
C GLU A 164 -33.49 11.69 37.08
N MET A 165 -32.34 12.22 37.48
CA MET A 165 -31.82 12.07 38.84
C MET A 165 -32.73 12.75 39.87
N GLN A 166 -33.33 13.87 39.51
CA GLN A 166 -34.26 14.60 40.37
C GLN A 166 -35.61 13.87 40.51
N ASP A 167 -36.12 13.28 39.43
CA ASP A 167 -37.32 12.42 39.45
C ASP A 167 -37.10 11.17 40.33
N GLU A 168 -35.94 10.51 40.23
CA GLU A 168 -35.60 9.36 41.08
C GLU A 168 -35.44 9.78 42.56
N MET A 169 -34.87 10.96 42.82
CA MET A 169 -34.80 11.52 44.18
C MET A 169 -36.18 11.80 44.77
N CYS A 170 -37.16 12.22 43.96
CA CYS A 170 -38.55 12.39 44.38
C CYS A 170 -39.28 11.05 44.60
N ARG A 171 -38.95 9.99 43.84
CA ARG A 171 -39.57 8.66 44.00
C ARG A 171 -39.07 7.88 45.21
N LEU A 172 -37.81 8.08 45.63
CA LEU A 172 -37.23 7.41 46.80
C LEU A 172 -38.04 7.56 48.10
N PRO A 173 -38.50 8.76 48.52
CA PRO A 173 -39.34 8.91 49.70
C PRO A 173 -40.70 8.22 49.55
N GLU A 174 -41.37 8.35 48.40
CA GLU A 174 -42.64 7.64 48.13
C GLU A 174 -42.48 6.11 48.22
N MET A 175 -41.37 5.57 47.70
CA MET A 175 -41.06 4.14 47.80
C MET A 175 -40.76 3.72 49.25
N LYS A 176 -40.09 4.57 50.04
CA LYS A 176 -39.84 4.30 51.47
C LYS A 176 -41.13 4.34 52.28
N GLU A 177 -42.02 5.28 52.01
CA GLU A 177 -43.32 5.39 52.66
C GLU A 177 -44.22 4.19 52.33
N THR A 178 -44.28 3.78 51.06
CA THR A 178 -45.04 2.58 50.66
C THR A 178 -44.46 1.30 51.27
N PHE A 179 -43.13 1.18 51.39
CA PHE A 179 -42.50 0.04 52.06
C PHE A 179 -42.80 0.04 53.57
N ALA A 180 -42.73 1.21 54.23
CA ALA A 180 -43.08 1.36 55.63
C ALA A 180 -44.57 1.02 55.88
N ALA A 181 -45.46 1.49 55.01
CA ALA A 181 -46.88 1.17 55.07
C ALA A 181 -47.15 -0.34 54.89
N LYS A 182 -46.48 -0.98 53.93
CA LYS A 182 -46.56 -2.44 53.73
C LYS A 182 -46.05 -3.22 54.94
N LYS A 183 -44.94 -2.78 55.55
CA LYS A 183 -44.41 -3.40 56.77
C LYS A 183 -45.39 -3.26 57.95
N ALA A 184 -45.96 -2.07 58.15
CA ALA A 184 -46.94 -1.82 59.20
C ALA A 184 -48.21 -2.67 59.02
N LEU A 185 -48.66 -2.85 57.77
CA LEU A 185 -49.79 -3.71 57.43
C LEU A 185 -49.51 -5.18 57.76
N ALA A 186 -48.34 -5.71 57.39
CA ALA A 186 -47.94 -7.07 57.72
C ALA A 186 -47.82 -7.30 59.25
N GLU A 187 -47.29 -6.32 59.99
CA GLU A 187 -47.27 -6.38 61.46
C GLU A 187 -48.68 -6.36 62.07
N ALA A 188 -49.59 -5.57 61.52
CA ALA A 188 -50.99 -5.54 61.94
C ALA A 188 -51.71 -6.85 61.65
N GLU A 189 -51.49 -7.46 60.48
CA GLU A 189 -52.01 -8.79 60.13
C GLU A 189 -51.53 -9.86 61.12
N LEU A 190 -50.23 -9.87 61.45
CA LEU A 190 -49.68 -10.80 62.43
C LEU A 190 -50.28 -10.59 63.83
N ARG A 191 -50.50 -9.33 64.25
CA ARG A 191 -51.19 -9.01 65.51
C ARG A 191 -52.63 -9.52 65.49
N ASN A 192 -53.36 -9.30 64.40
CA ASN A 192 -54.73 -9.78 64.24
C ASN A 192 -54.81 -11.30 64.26
N GLU A 193 -53.87 -12.00 63.62
CA GLU A 193 -53.81 -13.47 63.65
C GLU A 193 -53.56 -14.00 65.07
N LYS A 194 -52.65 -13.36 65.83
CA LYS A 194 -52.42 -13.70 67.24
C LYS A 194 -53.67 -13.48 68.10
N LEU A 195 -54.36 -12.35 67.91
CA LEU A 195 -55.62 -12.06 68.60
C LEU A 195 -56.71 -13.07 68.24
N ALA A 196 -56.83 -13.47 66.97
CA ALA A 196 -57.78 -14.49 66.53
C ALA A 196 -57.49 -15.85 67.18
N ARG A 197 -56.22 -16.25 67.28
CA ARG A 197 -55.82 -17.47 68.03
C ARG A 197 -56.18 -17.38 69.51
N TRP A 198 -55.95 -16.22 70.13
CA TRP A 198 -56.29 -16.01 71.54
C TRP A 198 -57.80 -16.05 71.79
N LEU A 199 -58.59 -15.39 70.94
CA LEU A 199 -60.05 -15.46 70.96
C LEU A 199 -60.54 -16.90 70.80
N GLY A 200 -59.98 -17.68 69.87
CA GLY A 200 -60.32 -19.10 69.73
C GLY A 200 -60.01 -19.93 70.98
N VAL A 201 -58.90 -19.65 71.67
CA VAL A 201 -58.59 -20.31 72.96
C VAL A 201 -59.61 -19.93 74.02
N GLU A 202 -60.00 -18.66 74.10
CA GLU A 202 -60.96 -18.18 75.08
C GLU A 202 -62.38 -18.69 74.79
N GLU A 203 -62.79 -18.79 73.53
CA GLU A 203 -64.03 -19.45 73.11
C GLU A 203 -64.07 -20.92 73.53
N VAL A 204 -62.97 -21.65 73.37
CA VAL A 204 -62.88 -23.05 73.83
C VAL A 204 -62.99 -23.13 75.36
N LYS A 205 -62.35 -22.22 76.11
CA LYS A 205 -62.52 -22.16 77.57
C LYS A 205 -63.96 -21.84 77.96
N ASN A 206 -64.58 -20.87 77.30
CA ASN A 206 -65.94 -20.45 77.58
C ASN A 206 -66.93 -21.60 77.29
N LYS A 207 -66.72 -22.34 76.20
CA LYS A 207 -67.47 -23.57 75.91
C LYS A 207 -67.26 -24.65 76.96
N ARG A 208 -66.02 -24.88 77.42
CA ARG A 208 -65.73 -25.81 78.54
C ARG A 208 -66.43 -25.40 79.83
N LEU A 209 -66.44 -24.11 80.15
CA LEU A 209 -67.14 -23.57 81.31
C LEU A 209 -68.65 -23.73 81.16
N GLN A 210 -69.21 -23.46 79.98
CA GLN A 210 -70.63 -23.66 79.70
C GLN A 210 -71.05 -25.13 79.79
N ASP A 211 -70.23 -26.07 79.29
CA ASP A 211 -70.45 -27.51 79.43
C ASP A 211 -70.30 -27.99 80.89
N SER A 212 -69.43 -27.35 81.66
CA SER A 212 -69.31 -27.58 83.11
C SER A 212 -70.54 -27.07 83.85
N LEU A 213 -71.04 -25.88 83.51
CA LEU A 213 -72.26 -25.31 84.08
C LEU A 213 -73.48 -26.19 83.77
N LYS A 214 -73.67 -26.62 82.52
CA LYS A 214 -74.75 -27.56 82.16
C LYS A 214 -74.66 -28.88 82.93
N ARG A 215 -73.45 -29.41 83.15
CA ARG A 215 -73.24 -30.60 83.98
C ARG A 215 -73.58 -30.35 85.45
N MET A 216 -73.20 -29.20 85.99
CA MET A 216 -73.55 -28.80 87.36
C MET A 216 -75.05 -28.56 87.50
N GLU A 217 -75.70 -27.94 86.52
CA GLU A 217 -77.14 -27.70 86.47
C GLU A 217 -77.91 -29.02 86.41
N LYS A 218 -77.48 -29.98 85.58
CA LYS A 218 -78.06 -31.33 85.54
C LYS A 218 -77.83 -32.12 86.83
N LYS A 219 -76.68 -31.94 87.49
CA LYS A 219 -76.45 -32.53 88.82
C LYS A 219 -77.34 -31.89 89.88
N ALA A 220 -77.53 -30.57 89.83
CA ALA A 220 -78.41 -29.85 90.74
C ALA A 220 -79.87 -30.27 90.53
N SER A 221 -80.34 -30.41 89.28
CA SER A 221 -81.69 -30.92 89.00
C SER A 221 -81.88 -32.35 89.49
N ASN A 222 -80.90 -33.24 89.28
CA ASN A 222 -80.94 -34.60 89.81
C ASN A 222 -80.96 -34.60 91.34
N LEU A 223 -80.15 -33.78 91.99
CA LEU A 223 -80.11 -33.65 93.45
C LEU A 223 -81.38 -32.99 94.01
N ASP A 224 -82.02 -32.10 93.27
CA ASP A 224 -83.31 -31.50 93.62
C ASP A 224 -84.46 -32.50 93.44
N GLU A 225 -84.42 -33.34 92.41
CA GLU A 225 -85.31 -34.49 92.25
C GLU A 225 -85.11 -35.51 93.37
N GLU A 226 -83.87 -35.82 93.73
CA GLU A 226 -83.51 -36.71 94.84
C GLU A 226 -83.91 -36.09 96.20
N ASN A 227 -83.72 -34.77 96.40
CA ASN A 227 -84.24 -34.04 97.56
C ASN A 227 -85.77 -34.02 97.60
N LYS A 228 -86.45 -33.96 96.44
CA LYS A 228 -87.91 -34.02 96.37
C LYS A 228 -88.41 -35.41 96.73
N MET A 229 -87.74 -36.47 96.27
CA MET A 229 -88.02 -37.86 96.69
C MET A 229 -87.71 -38.09 98.18
N LEU A 230 -86.61 -37.55 98.69
CA LEU A 230 -86.24 -37.63 100.10
C LEU A 230 -87.17 -36.80 101.00
N ARG A 231 -87.63 -35.61 100.56
CA ARG A 231 -88.66 -34.82 101.27
C ARG A 231 -90.03 -35.48 101.23
N GLN A 232 -90.33 -36.29 100.21
CA GLN A 232 -91.52 -37.14 100.17
C GLN A 232 -91.39 -38.35 101.10
N ALA A 233 -90.17 -38.85 101.35
CA ALA A 233 -89.86 -39.90 102.32
C ALA A 233 -89.70 -39.41 103.79
N VAL A 234 -89.50 -38.10 104.02
CA VAL A 234 -89.20 -37.49 105.34
C VAL A 234 -90.35 -36.61 105.87
N ALA A 235 -91.57 -36.75 105.32
CA ALA A 235 -92.80 -36.17 105.89
C ALA A 235 -93.27 -36.83 107.20
N SER A 236 -92.45 -37.68 107.82
CA SER A 236 -92.68 -38.24 109.17
C SER A 236 -91.41 -38.17 110.03
N ILE A 237 -91.01 -36.92 110.36
CA ILE A 237 -90.85 -36.37 111.74
C ILE A 237 -89.87 -37.08 112.71
N PRO A 238 -89.07 -36.38 113.55
CA PRO A 238 -88.47 -35.05 113.42
C PRO A 238 -87.01 -34.91 113.97
N THR A 239 -86.32 -33.91 113.43
CA THR A 239 -85.53 -32.87 114.13
C THR A 239 -84.31 -33.20 115.01
N ILE A 240 -83.14 -32.88 114.41
CA ILE A 240 -82.01 -32.04 114.87
C ILE A 240 -81.40 -32.33 116.26
N LYS A 241 -80.13 -32.76 116.25
CA LYS A 241 -78.97 -31.98 116.76
C LYS A 241 -77.64 -32.71 116.48
N SER A 242 -76.55 -31.94 116.52
CA SER A 242 -75.17 -32.33 116.88
C SER A 242 -74.10 -32.33 115.74
N PRO A 243 -72.77 -32.43 116.02
CA PRO A 243 -71.85 -31.28 115.96
C PRO A 243 -70.45 -31.60 115.33
N LEU A 244 -69.57 -30.59 115.34
CA LEU A 244 -68.10 -30.53 115.51
C LEU A 244 -67.07 -31.62 115.05
N THR A 245 -65.87 -31.10 114.71
CA THR A 245 -64.48 -31.66 114.79
C THR A 245 -64.06 -32.75 113.79
N GLU A 246 -62.82 -32.90 113.28
CA GLU A 246 -61.52 -32.19 113.22
C GLU A 246 -60.56 -33.04 112.32
N ASN A 247 -59.47 -32.44 111.79
CA ASN A 247 -58.14 -33.00 111.45
C ASN A 247 -57.76 -33.71 110.09
N ARG A 248 -56.66 -33.17 109.51
CA ARG A 248 -55.49 -33.78 108.78
C ARG A 248 -55.73 -34.45 107.40
N GLU A 249 -54.87 -34.43 106.36
CA GLU A 249 -53.46 -34.04 106.09
C GLU A 249 -53.20 -33.98 104.54
N THR A 250 -52.23 -33.14 104.10
CA THR A 250 -51.34 -33.00 102.88
C THR A 250 -51.45 -33.92 101.61
N PRO A 251 -50.94 -33.56 100.38
CA PRO A 251 -49.74 -32.71 100.08
C PRO A 251 -49.72 -31.82 98.77
N ASN A 252 -48.61 -31.04 98.61
CA ASN A 252 -47.91 -30.59 97.35
C ASN A 252 -48.60 -29.51 96.45
N ILE A 253 -48.04 -28.39 95.92
CA ILE A 253 -46.71 -27.94 95.43
C ILE A 253 -46.65 -26.36 95.39
N GLN A 254 -45.56 -25.73 95.90
CA GLN A 254 -44.70 -24.60 95.37
C GLN A 254 -45.36 -23.29 94.80
N GLU A 255 -44.89 -22.04 95.00
CA GLU A 255 -43.66 -21.44 95.55
C GLU A 255 -43.80 -19.91 95.81
N SER A 256 -42.77 -19.36 96.45
CA SER A 256 -42.53 -18.03 97.06
C SER A 256 -41.89 -16.95 96.12
N PRO A 257 -41.52 -15.74 96.61
CA PRO A 257 -41.28 -14.51 95.84
C PRO A 257 -39.79 -14.06 95.70
N ASP A 258 -39.60 -12.89 95.09
CA ASP A 258 -38.51 -11.89 95.17
C ASP A 258 -37.02 -12.23 94.93
N ASN A 259 -36.49 -11.60 93.85
CA ASN A 259 -35.25 -10.78 93.70
C ASN A 259 -33.79 -11.36 93.82
N GLU A 260 -32.88 -10.66 93.11
CA GLU A 260 -31.39 -10.60 93.17
C GLU A 260 -30.45 -11.43 92.26
N LYS A 261 -29.58 -10.66 91.55
CA LYS A 261 -28.12 -10.79 91.26
C LYS A 261 -27.49 -12.07 90.62
N THR A 262 -26.75 -11.82 89.51
CA THR A 262 -25.41 -12.31 89.03
C THR A 262 -24.61 -13.35 89.85
N PRO A 263 -23.48 -13.99 89.38
CA PRO A 263 -22.86 -14.19 88.04
C PRO A 263 -22.20 -15.60 87.81
N ASN A 264 -21.48 -15.76 86.68
CA ASN A 264 -20.24 -16.55 86.42
C ASN A 264 -20.05 -18.04 86.84
N GLY A 265 -19.51 -18.82 85.90
CA GLY A 265 -18.80 -20.07 86.16
C GLY A 265 -17.92 -20.51 84.99
N ALA A 266 -16.61 -20.25 85.09
CA ALA A 266 -15.57 -20.62 84.15
C ALA A 266 -15.12 -22.08 84.31
N VAL A 267 -14.68 -22.73 83.21
CA VAL A 267 -13.72 -23.85 83.25
C VAL A 267 -12.85 -23.82 81.97
N LYS A 268 -11.53 -23.75 82.15
CA LYS A 268 -10.49 -24.33 81.25
C LYS A 268 -10.01 -25.64 81.88
N PRO A 269 -9.57 -26.65 81.11
CA PRO A 269 -8.13 -26.99 80.99
C PRO A 269 -7.73 -27.38 79.53
N ILE A 270 -6.55 -27.01 78.98
CA ILE A 270 -5.19 -27.63 79.04
C ILE A 270 -5.00 -28.87 78.10
N ILE A 271 -4.08 -28.70 77.10
CA ILE A 271 -3.11 -29.63 76.44
C ILE A 271 -3.71 -30.84 75.65
N VAL A 272 -3.37 -31.11 74.37
CA VAL A 272 -2.22 -31.91 73.86
C VAL A 272 -1.97 -31.65 72.36
N ASP A 273 -0.68 -31.71 72.01
CA ASP A 273 0.00 -31.78 70.71
C ASP A 273 -0.75 -32.41 69.51
N ARG A 274 -0.46 -31.88 68.31
CA ARG A 274 -0.34 -32.72 67.12
C ARG A 274 0.71 -32.16 66.15
N GLU A 275 1.68 -33.02 65.86
CA GLU A 275 2.85 -32.85 65.00
C GLU A 275 2.50 -32.37 63.59
N GLY A 276 3.37 -31.49 63.07
CA GLY A 276 3.45 -31.09 61.68
C GLY A 276 4.87 -30.65 61.37
N THR A 277 5.74 -31.64 61.16
CA THR A 277 7.15 -31.51 60.79
C THR A 277 7.30 -30.67 59.52
N ILE A 278 7.69 -29.39 59.64
CA ILE A 278 8.27 -28.63 58.54
C ILE A 278 9.78 -28.81 58.63
N HIS A 279 10.29 -29.74 57.83
CA HIS A 279 11.71 -29.86 57.59
C HIS A 279 12.14 -28.68 56.71
N GLU A 280 12.85 -27.73 57.31
CA GLU A 280 13.87 -26.96 56.60
C GLU A 280 14.80 -27.94 55.88
N LYS A 281 14.83 -27.85 54.55
CA LYS A 281 15.97 -28.25 53.73
C LYS A 281 16.27 -27.13 52.76
N SER A 282 17.24 -26.34 53.18
CA SER A 282 18.41 -25.92 52.40
C SER A 282 18.18 -25.63 50.92
N ALA A 283 18.31 -24.33 50.63
CA ALA A 283 18.65 -23.83 49.32
C ALA A 283 19.87 -24.58 48.74
N GLU A 284 19.61 -25.41 47.73
CA GLU A 284 20.56 -25.64 46.64
C GLU A 284 19.94 -25.00 45.40
N GLN A 285 20.60 -23.96 44.90
CA GLN A 285 20.35 -23.41 43.57
C GLN A 285 20.56 -24.51 42.52
N PRO A 286 19.66 -24.65 41.55
CA PRO A 286 20.04 -25.07 40.21
C PRO A 286 19.90 -23.85 39.29
N SER A 287 20.98 -23.51 38.61
CA SER A 287 21.09 -22.48 37.57
C SER A 287 20.31 -22.83 36.29
N SER A 288 19.06 -23.31 36.40
CA SER A 288 18.21 -23.80 35.31
C SER A 288 16.94 -22.97 35.07
N ASN A 289 16.62 -21.98 35.91
CA ASN A 289 15.40 -21.18 35.76
C ASN A 289 15.38 -20.28 34.50
N GLY A 290 16.53 -20.02 33.88
CA GLY A 290 16.64 -19.14 32.70
C GLY A 290 15.93 -19.69 31.47
N HIS A 291 16.27 -20.91 31.04
CA HIS A 291 15.71 -21.51 29.82
C HIS A 291 14.22 -21.85 29.95
N GLU A 292 13.76 -22.19 31.15
CA GLU A 292 12.34 -22.48 31.40
C GLU A 292 11.50 -21.19 31.42
N ALA A 293 12.03 -20.10 31.99
CA ALA A 293 11.42 -18.77 31.90
C ALA A 293 11.45 -18.20 30.46
N GLU A 294 12.53 -18.41 29.71
CA GLU A 294 12.61 -18.04 28.29
C GLU A 294 11.56 -18.77 27.46
N LYS A 295 11.37 -20.07 27.69
CA LYS A 295 10.35 -20.87 27.01
C LYS A 295 8.92 -20.37 27.34
N GLN A 296 8.66 -20.01 28.60
CA GLN A 296 7.38 -19.41 29.00
C GLN A 296 7.14 -18.05 28.30
N GLN A 297 8.17 -17.21 28.19
CA GLN A 297 8.09 -15.94 27.48
C GLN A 297 7.86 -16.13 25.97
N GLN A 298 8.45 -17.16 25.37
CA GLN A 298 8.17 -17.54 23.97
C GLN A 298 6.72 -17.98 23.80
N ASP A 299 6.17 -18.75 24.73
CA ASP A 299 4.77 -19.19 24.69
C ASP A 299 3.79 -18.01 24.81
N LEU A 300 4.11 -17.03 25.66
CA LEU A 300 3.36 -15.78 25.78
C LEU A 300 3.41 -14.95 24.48
N LEU A 301 4.59 -14.79 23.87
CA LEU A 301 4.72 -14.11 22.58
C LEU A 301 3.84 -14.77 21.51
N ILE A 302 3.91 -16.10 21.42
CA ILE A 302 3.14 -16.88 20.45
C ILE A 302 1.62 -16.73 20.68
N LYS A 303 1.19 -16.63 21.94
CA LYS A 303 -0.20 -16.34 22.29
C LYS A 303 -0.59 -14.92 21.85
N CYS A 304 0.23 -13.91 22.12
CA CYS A 304 -0.01 -12.52 21.69
C CYS A 304 -0.08 -12.37 20.16
N LEU A 305 0.74 -13.13 19.40
CA LEU A 305 0.70 -13.13 17.94
C LEU A 305 -0.58 -13.75 17.35
N SER A 306 -1.37 -14.46 18.18
CA SER A 306 -2.66 -15.00 17.78
C SER A 306 -3.78 -13.95 17.88
N GLU A 307 -3.52 -12.81 18.54
CA GLU A 307 -4.43 -11.68 18.65
C GLU A 307 -4.06 -10.59 17.62
N ASP A 308 -5.03 -9.79 17.18
CA ASP A 308 -4.75 -8.64 16.31
C ASP A 308 -4.18 -7.49 17.15
N LEU A 309 -2.85 -7.38 17.14
CA LEU A 309 -2.11 -6.36 17.89
C LEU A 309 -2.21 -4.96 17.25
N GLY A 310 -2.64 -4.86 15.98
CA GLY A 310 -2.83 -3.58 15.30
C GLY A 310 -1.56 -2.74 15.11
N PHE A 311 -1.74 -1.42 15.06
CA PHE A 311 -0.71 -0.42 14.72
C PHE A 311 -0.66 0.71 15.74
N SER A 312 0.54 1.21 16.05
CA SER A 312 0.74 2.45 16.82
C SER A 312 1.45 3.48 15.95
N ILE A 313 0.82 4.65 15.72
CA ILE A 313 1.35 5.72 14.87
C ILE A 313 1.82 5.18 13.49
N GLY A 314 1.03 4.27 12.91
CA GLY A 314 1.33 3.61 11.63
C GLY A 314 2.45 2.57 11.65
N ARG A 315 2.94 2.20 12.84
CA ARG A 315 3.96 1.16 13.03
C ARG A 315 3.31 -0.17 13.43
N PRO A 316 3.61 -1.28 12.72
CA PRO A 316 3.01 -2.59 13.00
C PRO A 316 3.55 -3.20 14.30
N ILE A 317 2.70 -3.31 15.33
CA ILE A 317 3.14 -3.66 16.69
C ILE A 317 3.75 -5.06 16.76
N ALA A 318 3.16 -6.05 16.06
CA ALA A 318 3.66 -7.42 16.11
C ALA A 318 5.09 -7.55 15.55
N ALA A 319 5.43 -6.82 14.50
CA ALA A 319 6.78 -6.82 13.92
C ALA A 319 7.84 -6.31 14.93
N TYR A 320 7.58 -5.19 15.60
CA TYR A 320 8.50 -4.66 16.61
C TYR A 320 8.57 -5.55 17.85
N LEU A 321 7.44 -6.12 18.26
CA LEU A 321 7.37 -7.07 19.38
C LEU A 321 8.25 -8.29 19.13
N ILE A 322 8.06 -8.95 17.98
CA ILE A 322 8.86 -10.10 17.56
C ILE A 322 10.33 -9.72 17.53
N TYR A 323 10.68 -8.62 16.87
CA TYR A 323 12.06 -8.18 16.75
C TYR A 323 12.71 -7.92 18.11
N ARG A 324 12.04 -7.20 19.03
CA ARG A 324 12.56 -6.92 20.37
C ARG A 324 12.77 -8.19 21.18
N CYS A 325 11.84 -9.14 21.11
CA CYS A 325 11.99 -10.45 21.76
C CYS A 325 13.20 -11.22 21.22
N LEU A 326 13.37 -11.28 19.89
CA LEU A 326 14.50 -11.98 19.26
C LEU A 326 15.86 -11.34 19.61
N VAL A 327 15.93 -10.00 19.70
CA VAL A 327 17.13 -9.29 20.17
C VAL A 327 17.39 -9.58 21.65
N HIS A 328 16.36 -9.50 22.49
CA HIS A 328 16.47 -9.74 23.93
C HIS A 328 16.98 -11.15 24.25
N TRP A 329 16.48 -12.17 23.53
CA TRP A 329 16.92 -13.56 23.66
C TRP A 329 18.22 -13.88 22.93
N LYS A 330 18.83 -12.91 22.23
CA LYS A 330 20.03 -13.10 21.38
C LYS A 330 19.88 -14.25 20.37
N SER A 331 18.65 -14.54 19.93
CA SER A 331 18.33 -15.69 19.07
C SER A 331 19.03 -15.65 17.70
N PHE A 332 19.56 -14.49 17.29
CA PHE A 332 20.30 -14.34 16.04
C PHE A 332 21.72 -14.96 16.08
N GLU A 333 22.29 -15.14 17.27
CA GLU A 333 23.63 -15.70 17.51
C GLU A 333 23.59 -17.19 17.89
N GLU A 334 22.40 -17.75 18.08
CA GLU A 334 22.20 -19.16 18.49
C GLU A 334 22.41 -20.14 17.33
N GLU A 335 23.09 -21.25 17.60
CA GLU A 335 23.32 -22.31 16.61
C GLU A 335 22.07 -23.17 16.35
N ARG A 336 21.15 -23.24 17.33
CA ARG A 336 19.87 -23.92 17.23
C ARG A 336 18.83 -23.19 18.06
N THR A 337 17.69 -22.85 17.45
CA THR A 337 16.58 -22.21 18.15
C THR A 337 15.25 -22.54 17.47
N PRO A 338 14.24 -23.05 18.19
CA PRO A 338 12.94 -23.38 17.61
C PRO A 338 12.04 -22.14 17.46
N VAL A 339 12.45 -21.00 18.02
CA VAL A 339 11.63 -19.77 18.10
C VAL A 339 11.24 -19.26 16.72
N PHE A 340 12.18 -19.26 15.77
CA PHE A 340 11.93 -18.81 14.40
C PHE A 340 10.86 -19.64 13.70
N ASP A 341 10.97 -20.97 13.77
CA ASP A 341 10.01 -21.88 13.16
C ASP A 341 8.62 -21.72 13.79
N ARG A 342 8.54 -21.58 15.13
CA ARG A 342 7.28 -21.35 15.85
C ARG A 342 6.60 -20.05 15.42
N ILE A 343 7.37 -18.97 15.22
CA ILE A 343 6.85 -17.68 14.74
C ILE A 343 6.33 -17.85 13.31
N ILE A 344 7.11 -18.42 12.38
CA ILE A 344 6.69 -18.61 10.99
C ILE A 344 5.45 -19.49 10.89
N GLN A 345 5.37 -20.58 11.66
CA GLN A 345 4.19 -21.45 11.72
C GLN A 345 2.95 -20.68 12.17
N LYS A 346 3.09 -19.79 13.16
CA LYS A 346 1.96 -18.99 13.64
C LYS A 346 1.50 -17.95 12.63
N ILE A 347 2.43 -17.25 11.98
CA ILE A 347 2.07 -16.32 10.90
C ILE A 347 1.40 -17.09 9.76
N THR A 348 1.95 -18.24 9.38
CA THR A 348 1.37 -19.09 8.31
C THR A 348 -0.03 -19.58 8.67
N ALA A 349 -0.25 -20.06 9.90
CA ALA A 349 -1.56 -20.48 10.37
C ALA A 349 -2.58 -19.32 10.41
N ALA A 350 -2.13 -18.09 10.71
CA ALA A 350 -3.00 -16.91 10.65
C ALA A 350 -3.41 -16.53 9.21
N LEU A 351 -2.64 -16.98 8.21
CA LEU A 351 -2.91 -16.79 6.77
C LEU A 351 -3.73 -17.94 6.17
N GLU A 352 -3.77 -19.11 6.82
CA GLU A 352 -4.54 -20.27 6.36
C GLU A 352 -6.04 -20.06 6.57
N GLY A 353 -6.84 -20.23 5.50
CA GLY A 353 -8.30 -20.26 5.58
C GLY A 353 -9.02 -18.90 5.58
N ARG A 354 -8.35 -17.80 5.20
CA ARG A 354 -8.97 -16.46 5.13
C ARG A 354 -8.67 -15.77 3.79
N ASP A 355 -9.66 -15.66 2.92
CA ASP A 355 -9.66 -14.73 1.77
C ASP A 355 -9.83 -13.25 2.22
N ASN A 356 -9.49 -12.93 3.48
CA ASN A 356 -9.65 -11.60 4.03
C ASN A 356 -8.44 -10.74 3.68
N ASN A 357 -8.61 -9.86 2.69
CA ASN A 357 -7.58 -8.92 2.25
C ASN A 357 -7.07 -8.02 3.39
N ASP A 358 -7.86 -7.78 4.43
CA ASP A 358 -7.44 -6.99 5.60
C ASP A 358 -6.39 -7.72 6.45
N THR A 359 -6.63 -8.99 6.79
CA THR A 359 -5.66 -9.85 7.50
C THR A 359 -4.38 -10.06 6.68
N LEU A 360 -4.51 -10.22 5.36
CA LEU A 360 -3.36 -10.33 4.46
C LEU A 360 -2.55 -9.02 4.44
N ALA A 361 -3.20 -7.86 4.37
CA ALA A 361 -2.54 -6.55 4.39
C ALA A 361 -1.83 -6.29 5.72
N TYR A 362 -2.44 -6.65 6.85
CA TYR A 362 -1.83 -6.60 8.18
C TYR A 362 -0.52 -7.41 8.22
N TRP A 363 -0.56 -8.68 7.81
CA TRP A 363 0.63 -9.53 7.81
C TRP A 363 1.66 -9.14 6.76
N LEU A 364 1.26 -8.55 5.63
CA LEU A 364 2.17 -7.97 4.65
C LEU A 364 2.98 -6.82 5.25
N SER A 365 2.32 -5.90 5.98
CA SER A 365 2.96 -4.77 6.65
C SER A 365 3.90 -5.23 7.77
N ASN A 366 3.44 -6.17 8.61
CA ASN A 366 4.26 -6.76 9.68
C ASN A 366 5.49 -7.49 9.14
N SER A 367 5.31 -8.34 8.12
CA SER A 367 6.41 -9.12 7.54
C SER A 367 7.43 -8.20 6.85
N CYS A 368 6.96 -7.16 6.15
CA CYS A 368 7.84 -6.19 5.51
C CYS A 368 8.68 -5.43 6.54
N THR A 369 8.04 -4.93 7.59
CA THR A 369 8.72 -4.19 8.67
C THR A 369 9.71 -5.08 9.40
N LEU A 370 9.32 -6.30 9.76
CA LEU A 370 10.21 -7.25 10.42
C LEU A 370 11.42 -7.58 9.52
N LEU A 371 11.21 -7.77 8.21
CA LEU A 371 12.30 -8.02 7.27
C LEU A 371 13.27 -6.83 7.18
N VAL A 372 12.77 -5.60 7.17
CA VAL A 372 13.58 -4.37 7.21
C VAL A 372 14.40 -4.30 8.50
N LEU A 373 13.81 -4.65 9.65
CA LEU A 373 14.52 -4.70 10.93
C LEU A 373 15.61 -5.78 10.95
N LEU A 374 15.34 -6.98 10.42
CA LEU A 374 16.33 -8.05 10.27
C LEU A 374 17.47 -7.68 9.32
N GLN A 375 17.19 -6.92 8.25
CA GLN A 375 18.23 -6.43 7.35
C GLN A 375 19.15 -5.42 8.03
N ARG A 376 18.67 -4.65 9.01
CA ARG A 376 19.50 -3.71 9.79
C ARG A 376 20.41 -4.42 10.78
N THR A 377 19.97 -5.54 11.35
CA THR A 377 20.74 -6.27 12.38
C THR A 377 21.71 -7.29 11.83
N LEU A 378 21.34 -8.04 10.78
CA LEU A 378 22.16 -9.14 10.30
C LEU A 378 23.26 -8.61 9.37
N LYS A 379 24.53 -8.72 9.77
CA LYS A 379 25.66 -8.43 8.87
C LYS A 379 25.63 -9.38 7.67
N ILE A 380 25.34 -8.87 6.48
CA ILE A 380 25.54 -9.63 5.24
C ILE A 380 27.04 -9.63 4.95
N ASN A 381 27.67 -10.81 5.03
CA ASN A 381 29.10 -11.07 4.86
C ASN A 381 29.86 -10.05 3.99
N GLY A 382 30.89 -9.44 4.60
CA GLY A 382 31.70 -8.33 4.10
C GLY A 382 32.59 -8.59 2.87
N VAL A 383 32.27 -9.53 1.98
CA VAL A 383 33.08 -9.77 0.78
C VAL A 383 32.72 -8.79 -0.34
N ALA A 384 31.46 -8.36 -0.46
CA ALA A 384 31.03 -7.46 -1.53
C ALA A 384 31.31 -5.97 -1.24
N ALA A 385 31.31 -5.54 0.03
CA ALA A 385 31.55 -4.14 0.39
C ALA A 385 33.03 -3.76 0.30
N LEU A 386 33.94 -4.64 0.75
CA LEU A 386 35.40 -4.45 0.62
C LEU A 386 35.86 -4.51 -0.85
N ALA A 387 35.18 -5.28 -1.70
CA ALA A 387 35.46 -5.30 -3.14
C ALA A 387 35.08 -4.00 -3.86
N ARG A 388 34.11 -3.23 -3.34
CA ARG A 388 33.73 -1.91 -3.89
C ARG A 388 34.67 -0.80 -3.44
N GLN A 389 35.24 -0.91 -2.24
CA GLN A 389 36.19 0.08 -1.71
C GLN A 389 37.59 -0.05 -2.32
N ARG A 390 38.00 -1.27 -2.75
CA ARG A 390 39.27 -1.48 -3.48
C ARG A 390 39.27 -1.03 -4.95
N ARG A 391 38.11 -0.73 -5.57
CA ARG A 391 38.04 -0.23 -6.96
C ARG A 391 38.07 1.31 -7.07
N ARG A 392 38.34 2.03 -5.99
CA ARG A 392 38.55 3.48 -5.98
C ARG A 392 39.79 3.88 -5.18
N ALA A 393 40.91 3.25 -5.49
CA ALA A 393 42.24 3.79 -5.21
C ALA A 393 43.24 3.12 -6.16
N SER A 394 43.52 3.77 -7.29
CA SER A 394 44.74 3.48 -8.04
C SER A 394 45.65 4.71 -7.91
N PRO A 395 46.84 4.59 -7.32
CA PRO A 395 47.77 5.69 -7.19
C PRO A 395 48.62 5.80 -8.47
N LEU A 396 48.27 6.75 -9.33
CA LEU A 396 49.21 7.22 -10.36
C LEU A 396 50.14 8.24 -9.73
N LYS A 397 51.36 7.79 -9.44
CA LYS A 397 52.51 8.65 -9.13
C LYS A 397 52.79 9.57 -10.32
N VAL A 398 52.82 10.88 -10.07
CA VAL A 398 53.54 11.86 -10.90
C VAL A 398 54.42 12.68 -9.95
N PRO A 399 55.68 13.00 -10.31
CA PRO A 399 56.66 13.56 -9.39
C PRO A 399 56.41 15.04 -9.08
N GLN A 400 56.82 15.38 -7.86
CA GLN A 400 56.83 16.68 -7.21
C GLN A 400 57.75 17.70 -7.90
N GLU A 401 57.26 18.92 -8.08
CA GLU A 401 58.06 20.14 -8.22
C GLU A 401 57.50 21.23 -7.28
N ASN A 402 58.42 22.03 -6.75
CA ASN A 402 58.34 22.81 -5.52
C ASN A 402 57.71 24.21 -5.68
N GLN A 403 57.58 24.89 -4.51
CA GLN A 403 57.43 26.34 -4.26
C GLN A 403 55.99 26.88 -4.30
N ASP A 404 55.49 27.71 -3.38
CA ASP A 404 56.08 28.42 -2.24
C ASP A 404 55.00 28.86 -1.23
N ALA A 405 55.45 29.23 -0.04
CA ALA A 405 54.67 29.64 1.12
C ALA A 405 54.17 31.10 1.05
N SER A 406 52.96 31.35 1.58
CA SER A 406 52.61 32.61 2.25
C SER A 406 51.38 32.45 3.19
N HIS A 407 51.66 32.61 4.49
CA HIS A 407 50.82 32.80 5.69
C HIS A 407 49.67 33.85 5.58
N PRO A 408 48.90 34.18 6.66
CA PRO A 408 48.14 33.37 7.64
C PRO A 408 46.72 33.96 7.97
N ASP A 409 45.94 33.26 8.83
CA ASP A 409 44.85 33.77 9.73
C ASP A 409 43.59 34.45 9.12
N ARG A 410 42.34 34.31 9.58
CA ARG A 410 41.63 33.56 10.65
C ARG A 410 40.12 33.79 10.46
N THR A 411 39.29 33.02 11.18
CA THR A 411 37.82 33.14 11.48
C THR A 411 36.97 32.04 10.83
N VAL A 412 36.08 31.29 11.51
CA VAL A 412 35.58 31.28 12.90
C VAL A 412 34.99 29.88 13.14
N SER A 413 35.12 29.38 14.38
CA SER A 413 34.46 28.19 14.92
C SER A 413 32.95 28.41 15.13
N ASP A 414 32.15 27.40 14.79
CA ASP A 414 31.03 26.85 15.60
C ASP A 414 30.41 25.71 14.78
N GLY A 415 29.98 24.57 15.29
CA GLY A 415 29.85 24.08 16.64
C GLY A 415 29.27 22.66 16.50
N ARG A 416 30.03 21.69 17.01
CA ARG A 416 29.61 20.35 17.44
C ARG A 416 28.09 20.14 17.49
N PHE A 417 27.54 19.33 16.57
CA PHE A 417 26.25 18.67 16.77
C PHE A 417 26.42 17.15 16.81
N ILE A 418 26.49 16.68 18.06
CA ILE A 418 25.87 15.45 18.58
C ILE A 418 26.29 14.13 17.90
N SER A 419 27.44 13.63 18.35
CA SER A 419 27.66 12.21 18.57
C SER A 419 26.64 11.72 19.60
N GLY A 420 25.62 10.98 19.14
CA GLY A 420 24.66 10.31 20.00
C GLY A 420 23.30 10.14 19.33
N LEU A 421 23.10 9.03 18.61
CA LEU A 421 21.92 8.16 18.72
C LEU A 421 22.06 6.99 17.72
N ALA A 422 21.80 5.78 18.24
CA ALA A 422 21.77 4.48 17.55
C ALA A 422 23.13 3.93 17.07
N GLU A 423 23.91 3.40 18.04
CA GLU A 423 24.83 2.30 17.77
C GLU A 423 24.09 1.20 16.99
N VAL A 424 24.59 0.94 15.78
CA VAL A 424 24.08 -0.12 14.91
C VAL A 424 24.42 -1.46 15.55
N TYR A 425 23.46 -2.13 16.19
CA TYR A 425 23.56 -3.52 16.66
C TYR A 425 23.65 -4.46 15.44
N GLN A 426 24.84 -4.54 14.86
CA GLN A 426 25.14 -5.42 13.74
C GLN A 426 25.71 -6.75 14.29
N VAL A 427 24.90 -7.81 14.19
CA VAL A 427 25.14 -9.14 14.75
C VAL A 427 25.66 -10.10 13.66
N GLU A 428 26.58 -11.00 14.02
CA GLU A 428 27.00 -12.12 13.17
C GLU A 428 25.93 -13.22 13.20
N ALA A 429 25.08 -13.23 12.18
CA ALA A 429 23.94 -14.13 12.10
C ALA A 429 24.38 -15.60 11.90
N LYS A 430 23.89 -16.50 12.76
CA LYS A 430 24.01 -17.95 12.54
C LYS A 430 22.97 -18.45 11.52
N TYR A 431 23.14 -19.68 11.07
CA TYR A 431 22.28 -20.29 10.04
C TYR A 431 20.77 -20.18 10.32
N PRO A 432 20.25 -20.44 11.54
CA PRO A 432 18.81 -20.32 11.83
C PRO A 432 18.24 -18.91 11.55
N ALA A 433 19.01 -17.86 11.84
CA ALA A 433 18.60 -16.48 11.60
C ALA A 433 18.55 -16.13 10.10
N ILE A 434 19.51 -16.65 9.31
CA ILE A 434 19.54 -16.49 7.86
C ILE A 434 18.36 -17.24 7.22
N ALA A 435 18.10 -18.47 7.67
CA ALA A 435 16.96 -19.27 7.24
C ALA A 435 15.63 -18.57 7.57
N PHE A 436 15.49 -18.02 8.78
CA PHE A 436 14.31 -17.25 9.18
C PHE A 436 14.07 -16.04 8.26
N LYS A 437 15.13 -15.28 7.91
CA LYS A 437 15.03 -14.16 6.96
C LYS A 437 14.55 -14.62 5.58
N GLN A 438 15.06 -15.75 5.08
CA GLN A 438 14.62 -16.31 3.80
C GLN A 438 13.17 -16.77 3.84
N GLN A 439 12.76 -17.48 4.89
CA GLN A 439 11.37 -17.90 5.10
C GLN A 439 10.43 -16.69 5.19
N LEU A 440 10.82 -15.63 5.91
CA LEU A 440 10.05 -14.39 6.00
C LEU A 440 9.93 -13.67 4.65
N THR A 441 10.99 -13.70 3.83
CA THR A 441 10.96 -13.16 2.47
C THR A 441 9.97 -13.94 1.60
N ALA A 442 10.06 -15.26 1.60
CA ALA A 442 9.13 -16.12 0.87
C ALA A 442 7.68 -15.95 1.35
N LEU A 443 7.47 -15.76 2.66
CA LEU A 443 6.16 -15.49 3.23
C LEU A 443 5.59 -14.15 2.75
N LEU A 444 6.41 -13.10 2.73
CA LEU A 444 6.02 -11.79 2.22
C LEU A 444 5.63 -11.86 0.73
N GLU A 445 6.42 -12.57 -0.09
CA GLU A 445 6.12 -12.80 -1.51
C GLU A 445 4.83 -13.60 -1.70
N LYS A 446 4.60 -14.64 -0.87
CA LYS A 446 3.38 -15.44 -0.87
C LYS A 446 2.16 -14.58 -0.54
N VAL A 447 2.20 -13.80 0.54
CA VAL A 447 1.09 -12.92 0.95
C VAL A 447 0.78 -11.88 -0.12
N TYR A 448 1.82 -11.23 -0.66
CA TYR A 448 1.68 -10.31 -1.78
C TYR A 448 1.03 -10.98 -3.01
N GLY A 449 1.48 -12.19 -3.35
CA GLY A 449 0.93 -12.99 -4.44
C GLY A 449 -0.55 -13.34 -4.26
N ILE A 450 -0.98 -13.66 -3.03
CA ILE A 450 -2.39 -13.94 -2.70
C ILE A 450 -3.25 -12.68 -2.85
N ILE A 451 -2.83 -11.54 -2.29
CA ILE A 451 -3.56 -10.26 -2.45
C ILE A 451 -3.71 -9.92 -3.94
N ARG A 452 -2.63 -10.03 -4.71
CA ARG A 452 -2.65 -9.83 -6.16
C ARG A 452 -3.62 -10.76 -6.85
N HIS A 453 -3.61 -12.05 -6.51
CA HIS A 453 -4.51 -13.05 -7.08
C HIS A 453 -5.97 -12.73 -6.78
N ASN A 454 -6.30 -12.36 -5.53
CA ASN A 454 -7.65 -11.99 -5.12
C ASN A 454 -8.17 -10.80 -5.95
N LEU A 455 -7.35 -9.77 -6.15
CA LEU A 455 -7.71 -8.64 -7.01
C LEU A 455 -7.93 -9.06 -8.46
N LYS A 456 -7.01 -9.84 -9.04
CA LYS A 456 -7.17 -10.34 -10.42
C LYS A 456 -8.47 -11.16 -10.55
N LYS A 457 -8.80 -12.00 -9.57
CA LYS A 457 -10.01 -12.82 -9.51
C LYS A 457 -11.28 -11.97 -9.47
N GLU A 458 -11.32 -10.91 -8.64
CA GLU A 458 -12.46 -9.99 -8.56
C GLU A 458 -12.64 -9.16 -9.85
N LEU A 459 -11.54 -8.77 -10.50
CA LEU A 459 -11.58 -7.94 -11.70
C LEU A 459 -11.93 -8.72 -12.98
N SER A 460 -11.44 -9.96 -13.11
CA SER A 460 -11.59 -10.80 -14.31
C SER A 460 -13.01 -10.85 -14.90
N PRO A 461 -14.08 -11.16 -14.13
CA PRO A 461 -15.43 -11.22 -14.69
C PRO A 461 -15.91 -9.87 -15.24
N LEU A 462 -15.55 -8.75 -14.58
CA LEU A 462 -15.94 -7.41 -15.01
C LEU A 462 -15.18 -6.98 -16.28
N LEU A 463 -13.89 -7.29 -16.37
CA LEU A 463 -13.05 -6.95 -17.52
C LEU A 463 -13.58 -7.58 -18.82
N SER A 464 -14.08 -8.81 -18.74
CA SER A 464 -14.70 -9.50 -19.89
C SER A 464 -15.90 -8.74 -20.48
N LEU A 465 -16.63 -8.01 -19.62
CA LEU A 465 -17.82 -7.21 -19.96
C LEU A 465 -17.47 -5.79 -20.41
N CYS A 466 -16.24 -5.32 -20.15
CA CYS A 466 -15.82 -3.94 -20.40
C CYS A 466 -15.36 -3.66 -21.84
N ILE A 467 -15.39 -4.65 -22.73
CA ILE A 467 -14.94 -4.50 -24.13
C ILE A 467 -16.09 -4.21 -25.08
N GLN A 468 -17.25 -4.80 -24.83
CA GLN A 468 -18.41 -4.61 -25.67
C GLN A 468 -19.32 -3.57 -25.03
N ALA A 469 -19.63 -2.51 -25.78
CA ALA A 469 -20.58 -1.51 -25.32
C ALA A 469 -21.94 -2.19 -25.07
N PRO A 470 -22.56 -2.01 -23.89
CA PRO A 470 -23.88 -2.54 -23.61
C PRO A 470 -24.88 -2.07 -24.67
N ARG A 471 -25.38 -3.00 -25.48
CA ARG A 471 -26.41 -2.73 -26.48
C ARG A 471 -27.74 -2.61 -25.75
N THR A 472 -27.99 -1.47 -25.11
CA THR A 472 -29.37 -1.13 -24.73
C THR A 472 -30.16 -1.03 -26.03
N PHE A 473 -31.20 -1.85 -26.19
CA PHE A 473 -32.14 -1.72 -27.31
C PHE A 473 -32.70 -0.30 -27.30
N VAL A 474 -32.11 0.58 -28.11
CA VAL A 474 -32.63 1.92 -28.34
C VAL A 474 -33.91 1.74 -29.14
N VAL A 475 -35.04 1.61 -28.44
CA VAL A 475 -36.32 1.99 -29.03
C VAL A 475 -36.18 3.46 -29.41
N SER A 476 -36.29 3.74 -30.72
CA SER A 476 -36.08 5.04 -31.37
C SER A 476 -36.55 6.25 -30.55
N PRO A 477 -35.71 7.29 -30.36
CA PRO A 477 -36.17 8.60 -29.97
C PRO A 477 -36.34 9.48 -31.22
N ARG A 478 -37.53 9.46 -31.81
CA ARG A 478 -38.03 10.68 -32.48
C ARG A 478 -38.43 11.64 -31.37
N GLY A 479 -37.49 12.47 -30.91
CA GLY A 479 -37.76 13.51 -29.92
C GLY A 479 -36.53 13.93 -29.15
N SER A 480 -36.11 15.18 -29.38
CA SER A 480 -35.03 15.89 -28.70
C SER A 480 -35.17 15.86 -27.17
N CYS A 481 -34.25 15.20 -26.47
CA CYS A 481 -33.94 15.49 -25.06
C CYS A 481 -32.54 14.95 -24.68
N SER A 482 -31.62 15.84 -24.29
CA SER A 482 -30.22 15.54 -23.94
C SER A 482 -30.06 14.81 -22.59
N GLN A 483 -31.13 14.59 -21.83
CA GLN A 483 -31.11 13.87 -20.55
C GLN A 483 -31.19 12.34 -20.70
N GLY A 484 -31.68 11.82 -21.83
CA GLY A 484 -31.78 10.38 -22.07
C GLY A 484 -30.43 9.72 -22.41
N THR A 485 -29.50 10.48 -23.00
CA THR A 485 -28.14 10.04 -23.34
C THR A 485 -27.27 9.86 -22.09
N ASP A 486 -27.42 10.71 -21.08
CA ASP A 486 -26.63 10.62 -19.84
C ASP A 486 -26.99 9.38 -19.03
N LEU A 487 -28.28 9.01 -18.91
CA LEU A 487 -28.67 7.78 -18.18
C LEU A 487 -28.21 6.51 -18.91
N ALA A 488 -28.29 6.48 -20.24
CA ALA A 488 -27.83 5.34 -21.03
C ALA A 488 -26.29 5.19 -20.98
N GLN A 489 -25.56 6.31 -20.98
CA GLN A 489 -24.11 6.33 -20.82
C GLN A 489 -23.68 6.00 -19.38
N GLN A 490 -24.46 6.40 -18.38
CA GLN A 490 -24.21 6.06 -16.98
C GLN A 490 -24.49 4.57 -16.69
N ALA A 491 -25.51 3.98 -17.33
CA ALA A 491 -25.76 2.54 -17.27
C ALA A 491 -24.67 1.73 -17.99
N SER A 492 -24.13 2.25 -19.11
CA SER A 492 -23.03 1.59 -19.81
C SER A 492 -21.71 1.64 -19.03
N MET A 493 -21.46 2.70 -18.26
CA MET A 493 -20.26 2.84 -17.41
C MET A 493 -20.30 2.04 -16.10
N ALA A 494 -21.38 1.33 -15.79
CA ALA A 494 -21.52 0.61 -14.52
C ALA A 494 -20.40 -0.41 -14.25
N HIS A 495 -19.95 -1.13 -15.28
CA HIS A 495 -18.86 -2.12 -15.14
C HIS A 495 -17.51 -1.45 -14.82
N TRP A 496 -17.19 -0.36 -15.50
CA TRP A 496 -15.98 0.42 -15.25
C TRP A 496 -15.98 1.05 -13.86
N GLN A 497 -17.11 1.61 -13.42
CA GLN A 497 -17.26 2.15 -12.07
C GLN A 497 -17.12 1.06 -10.99
N SER A 498 -17.60 -0.16 -11.26
CA SER A 498 -17.38 -1.30 -10.37
C SER A 498 -15.89 -1.69 -10.27
N ILE A 499 -15.15 -1.68 -11.38
CA ILE A 499 -13.69 -1.90 -11.39
C ILE A 499 -13.00 -0.85 -10.53
N ILE A 500 -13.30 0.43 -10.74
CA ILE A 500 -12.72 1.54 -9.97
C ILE A 500 -13.02 1.40 -8.47
N LYS A 501 -14.24 0.97 -8.13
CA LYS A 501 -14.63 0.71 -6.74
C LYS A 501 -13.80 -0.42 -6.11
N ILE A 502 -13.56 -1.52 -6.83
CA ILE A 502 -12.72 -2.63 -6.35
C ILE A 502 -11.28 -2.15 -6.12
N LEU A 503 -10.70 -1.44 -7.09
CA LEU A 503 -9.35 -0.87 -6.98
C LEU A 503 -9.24 0.09 -5.79
N THR A 504 -10.24 0.95 -5.60
CA THR A 504 -10.30 1.92 -4.50
C THR A 504 -10.43 1.25 -3.14
N ASN A 505 -11.29 0.23 -3.03
CA ASN A 505 -11.46 -0.53 -1.80
C ASN A 505 -10.16 -1.24 -1.41
N SER A 506 -9.49 -1.87 -2.38
CA SER A 506 -8.19 -2.51 -2.16
C SER A 506 -7.14 -1.52 -1.68
N LEU A 507 -7.03 -0.36 -2.34
CA LEU A 507 -6.12 0.71 -1.94
C LEU A 507 -6.39 1.16 -0.50
N ASN A 508 -7.66 1.32 -0.12
CA ASN A 508 -8.04 1.73 1.23
C ASN A 508 -7.66 0.68 2.28
N ILE A 509 -7.86 -0.61 2.01
CA ILE A 509 -7.46 -1.71 2.90
C ILE A 509 -5.93 -1.73 3.10
N LEU A 510 -5.16 -1.55 2.02
CA LEU A 510 -3.70 -1.52 2.09
C LEU A 510 -3.20 -0.28 2.87
N LYS A 511 -3.86 0.87 2.69
CA LYS A 511 -3.54 2.11 3.42
C LYS A 511 -3.91 2.04 4.89
N SER A 512 -5.08 1.47 5.24
CA SER A 512 -5.50 1.34 6.64
C SER A 512 -4.58 0.41 7.44
N ASN A 513 -3.96 -0.56 6.76
CA ASN A 513 -2.96 -1.48 7.32
C ASN A 513 -1.52 -0.99 7.15
N TYR A 514 -1.32 0.29 6.81
CA TYR A 514 0.01 0.92 6.70
C TYR A 514 1.00 0.12 5.84
N VAL A 515 0.51 -0.51 4.77
CA VAL A 515 1.39 -1.23 3.84
C VAL A 515 2.32 -0.21 3.17
N PRO A 516 3.65 -0.46 3.11
CA PRO A 516 4.59 0.46 2.49
C PRO A 516 4.19 0.85 1.06
N ALA A 517 4.24 2.14 0.75
CA ALA A 517 3.74 2.67 -0.51
C ALA A 517 4.39 2.04 -1.75
N PHE A 518 5.68 1.66 -1.66
CA PHE A 518 6.34 0.97 -2.76
C PHE A 518 5.70 -0.38 -3.11
N LEU A 519 5.23 -1.18 -2.12
CA LEU A 519 4.53 -2.44 -2.39
C LEU A 519 3.17 -2.18 -3.04
N ILE A 520 2.46 -1.15 -2.56
CA ILE A 520 1.17 -0.74 -3.14
C ILE A 520 1.36 -0.32 -4.59
N CYS A 521 2.36 0.51 -4.89
CA CYS A 521 2.70 0.92 -6.24
C CYS A 521 2.99 -0.28 -7.14
N LYS A 522 3.86 -1.19 -6.69
CA LYS A 522 4.19 -2.43 -7.44
C LYS A 522 2.97 -3.32 -7.69
N LEU A 523 2.07 -3.42 -6.71
CA LEU A 523 0.82 -4.16 -6.84
C LEU A 523 -0.06 -3.58 -7.95
N PHE A 524 -0.30 -2.27 -7.92
CA PHE A 524 -1.15 -1.63 -8.94
C PHE A 524 -0.51 -1.61 -10.32
N THR A 525 0.82 -1.51 -10.44
CA THR A 525 1.51 -1.73 -11.72
C THR A 525 1.18 -3.11 -12.30
N GLN A 526 1.28 -4.18 -11.50
CA GLN A 526 0.94 -5.53 -11.97
C GLN A 526 -0.54 -5.73 -12.26
N VAL A 527 -1.44 -5.11 -11.48
CA VAL A 527 -2.89 -5.16 -11.72
C VAL A 527 -3.23 -4.44 -13.03
N PHE A 528 -2.63 -3.30 -13.31
CA PHE A 528 -2.85 -2.56 -14.56
C PHE A 528 -2.27 -3.31 -15.77
N SER A 529 -1.11 -3.95 -15.61
CA SER A 529 -0.57 -4.85 -16.62
C SER A 529 -1.53 -6.03 -16.91
N PHE A 530 -2.12 -6.63 -15.88
CA PHE A 530 -3.16 -7.65 -16.05
C PHE A 530 -4.42 -7.12 -16.75
N ILE A 531 -4.90 -5.93 -16.39
CA ILE A 531 -6.03 -5.28 -17.07
C ILE A 531 -5.69 -5.08 -18.56
N ASN A 532 -4.48 -4.61 -18.87
CA ASN A 532 -4.00 -4.47 -20.25
C ASN A 532 -4.08 -5.80 -21.00
N VAL A 533 -3.51 -6.87 -20.43
CA VAL A 533 -3.51 -8.22 -21.02
C VAL A 533 -4.94 -8.72 -21.27
N GLN A 534 -5.81 -8.64 -20.27
CA GLN A 534 -7.19 -9.13 -20.37
C GLN A 534 -8.00 -8.40 -21.43
N LEU A 535 -7.94 -7.06 -21.43
CA LEU A 535 -8.69 -6.24 -22.37
C LEU A 535 -8.16 -6.40 -23.80
N PHE A 536 -6.84 -6.37 -23.95
CA PHE A 536 -6.20 -6.47 -25.26
C PHE A 536 -6.42 -7.85 -25.89
N ASN A 537 -6.20 -8.93 -25.14
CA ASN A 537 -6.40 -10.28 -25.67
C ASN A 537 -7.87 -10.51 -26.06
N SER A 538 -8.80 -10.08 -25.23
CA SER A 538 -10.23 -10.23 -25.51
C SER A 538 -10.72 -9.36 -26.67
N LEU A 539 -10.03 -8.25 -26.97
CA LEU A 539 -10.24 -7.46 -28.20
C LEU A 539 -9.73 -8.21 -29.44
N LEU A 540 -8.55 -8.84 -29.35
CA LEU A 540 -7.92 -9.55 -30.47
C LEU A 540 -8.56 -10.91 -30.81
N LEU A 541 -9.25 -11.51 -29.85
CA LEU A 541 -9.90 -12.81 -30.01
C LEU A 541 -11.31 -12.70 -30.61
N ARG A 542 -11.96 -11.53 -30.53
CA ARG A 542 -13.36 -11.33 -30.90
C ARG A 542 -13.52 -10.26 -31.98
N ARG A 543 -13.99 -10.66 -33.16
CA ARG A 543 -14.16 -9.74 -34.31
C ARG A 543 -15.18 -8.65 -33.99
N GLU A 544 -16.26 -9.01 -33.31
CA GLU A 544 -17.35 -8.10 -32.92
C GLU A 544 -16.94 -7.00 -31.94
N CYS A 545 -15.75 -7.11 -31.33
CA CYS A 545 -15.22 -6.12 -30.40
C CYS A 545 -14.37 -5.04 -31.09
N CYS A 546 -13.85 -5.31 -32.29
CA CYS A 546 -13.05 -4.37 -33.06
C CYS A 546 -13.95 -3.42 -33.87
N SER A 547 -14.66 -2.53 -33.19
CA SER A 547 -15.49 -1.50 -33.84
C SER A 547 -15.24 -0.10 -33.29
N PHE A 548 -15.72 0.92 -34.00
CA PHE A 548 -15.59 2.31 -33.57
C PHE A 548 -16.34 2.54 -32.26
N SER A 549 -17.60 2.08 -32.15
CA SER A 549 -18.41 2.28 -30.95
C SER A 549 -17.84 1.58 -29.70
N ASN A 550 -17.32 0.35 -29.86
CA ASN A 550 -16.64 -0.36 -28.77
C ASN A 550 -15.31 0.33 -28.41
N GLY A 551 -14.59 0.86 -29.41
CA GLY A 551 -13.42 1.71 -29.20
C GLY A 551 -13.75 2.89 -28.29
N GLU A 552 -14.77 3.70 -28.64
CA GLU A 552 -15.21 4.85 -27.83
C GLU A 552 -15.58 4.43 -26.40
N TYR A 553 -16.29 3.32 -26.24
CA TYR A 553 -16.69 2.78 -24.94
C TYR A 553 -15.48 2.39 -24.07
N VAL A 554 -14.54 1.64 -24.63
CA VAL A 554 -13.31 1.25 -23.91
C VAL A 554 -12.47 2.49 -23.62
N LYS A 555 -12.37 3.45 -24.55
CA LYS A 555 -11.66 4.71 -24.31
C LYS A 555 -12.23 5.47 -23.11
N ALA A 556 -13.55 5.62 -23.02
CA ALA A 556 -14.17 6.29 -21.88
C ALA A 556 -13.83 5.60 -20.55
N GLY A 557 -13.83 4.26 -20.52
CA GLY A 557 -13.42 3.51 -19.34
C GLY A 557 -11.93 3.63 -18.99
N LEU A 558 -11.06 3.68 -20.00
CA LEU A 558 -9.62 3.94 -19.81
C LEU A 558 -9.36 5.36 -19.31
N ASP A 559 -10.12 6.35 -19.78
CA ASP A 559 -10.03 7.75 -19.32
C ASP A 559 -10.42 7.84 -17.82
N GLU A 560 -11.39 7.05 -17.35
CA GLU A 560 -11.72 6.94 -15.91
C GLU A 560 -10.62 6.26 -15.08
N LEU A 561 -9.95 5.23 -15.63
CA LEU A 561 -8.78 4.62 -14.98
C LEU A 561 -7.58 5.59 -14.91
N GLU A 562 -7.35 6.39 -15.94
CA GLU A 562 -6.35 7.47 -15.93
C GLU A 562 -6.67 8.48 -14.84
N HIS A 563 -7.94 8.88 -14.75
CA HIS A 563 -8.40 9.79 -13.71
C HIS A 563 -8.20 9.21 -12.31
N TRP A 564 -8.51 7.93 -12.11
CA TRP A 564 -8.25 7.24 -10.86
C TRP A 564 -6.77 7.27 -10.49
N CYS A 565 -5.86 6.92 -11.42
CA CYS A 565 -4.42 7.01 -11.22
C CYS A 565 -3.95 8.42 -10.86
N PHE A 566 -4.52 9.46 -11.47
CA PHE A 566 -4.21 10.85 -11.16
C PHE A 566 -4.63 11.27 -9.75
N TRP A 567 -5.72 10.70 -9.21
CA TRP A 567 -6.18 10.99 -7.85
C TRP A 567 -5.38 10.27 -6.77
N LEU A 568 -4.73 9.16 -7.09
CA LEU A 568 -3.72 8.59 -6.20
C LEU A 568 -2.57 9.58 -6.06
N THR A 569 -2.03 9.77 -4.85
CA THR A 569 -0.78 10.53 -4.70
C THR A 569 0.30 9.88 -5.56
N GLU A 570 1.21 10.67 -6.13
CA GLU A 570 2.28 10.18 -7.02
C GLU A 570 3.04 8.98 -6.42
N GLU A 571 3.11 8.93 -5.08
CA GLU A 571 3.69 7.85 -4.28
C GLU A 571 3.05 6.46 -4.51
N TYR A 572 1.74 6.37 -4.75
CA TYR A 572 1.03 5.08 -4.92
C TYR A 572 0.74 4.74 -6.38
N ALA A 573 0.56 5.75 -7.25
CA ALA A 573 0.24 5.53 -8.66
C ALA A 573 1.43 4.97 -9.44
N GLY A 574 2.63 5.50 -9.18
CA GLY A 574 3.86 5.12 -9.90
C GLY A 574 3.68 5.12 -11.42
N SER A 575 4.14 4.04 -12.07
CA SER A 575 4.02 3.84 -13.52
C SER A 575 2.82 2.96 -13.92
N ALA A 576 1.81 2.79 -13.06
CA ALA A 576 0.70 1.86 -13.35
C ALA A 576 -0.07 2.22 -14.64
N TRP A 577 -0.24 3.51 -14.94
CA TRP A 577 -0.90 3.96 -16.16
C TRP A 577 -0.16 3.56 -17.46
N ASP A 578 1.17 3.50 -17.40
CA ASP A 578 2.01 3.16 -18.55
C ASP A 578 1.86 1.69 -18.97
N GLU A 579 1.39 0.82 -18.06
CA GLU A 579 1.16 -0.60 -18.33
C GLU A 579 -0.02 -0.85 -19.30
N LEU A 580 -0.98 0.09 -19.39
CA LEU A 580 -2.13 0.01 -20.29
C LEU A 580 -1.82 0.34 -21.75
N LYS A 581 -0.53 0.44 -22.12
CA LYS A 581 -0.06 0.89 -23.45
C LYS A 581 -0.62 0.10 -24.64
N HIS A 582 -0.81 -1.22 -24.55
CA HIS A 582 -1.26 -2.03 -25.69
C HIS A 582 -2.74 -1.78 -25.99
N ILE A 583 -3.61 -1.87 -24.97
CA ILE A 583 -5.03 -1.59 -25.15
C ILE A 583 -5.28 -0.13 -25.53
N ARG A 584 -4.53 0.83 -24.96
CA ARG A 584 -4.62 2.26 -25.31
C ARG A 584 -4.28 2.51 -26.77
N GLN A 585 -3.21 1.92 -27.29
CA GLN A 585 -2.84 2.07 -28.70
C GLN A 585 -3.84 1.38 -29.62
N ALA A 586 -4.32 0.18 -29.27
CA ALA A 586 -5.35 -0.53 -30.03
C ALA A 586 -6.64 0.29 -30.15
N VAL A 587 -7.11 0.83 -29.03
CA VAL A 587 -8.32 1.67 -28.98
C VAL A 587 -8.12 2.99 -29.74
N THR A 588 -6.94 3.60 -29.63
CA THR A 588 -6.58 4.79 -30.42
C THR A 588 -6.67 4.50 -31.91
N LEU A 589 -6.18 3.34 -32.36
CA LEU A 589 -6.29 2.91 -33.74
C LEU A 589 -7.75 2.67 -34.17
N LEU A 590 -8.60 2.12 -33.30
CA LEU A 590 -10.03 1.88 -33.60
C LEU A 590 -10.82 3.19 -33.76
N ILE A 591 -10.49 4.24 -33.01
CA ILE A 591 -11.23 5.52 -33.00
C ILE A 591 -10.65 6.53 -34.00
N LEU A 592 -9.49 6.26 -34.60
CA LEU A 592 -8.88 7.16 -35.57
C LEU A 592 -9.84 7.47 -36.75
N GLU A 593 -10.15 8.74 -37.01
CA GLU A 593 -11.18 9.12 -37.99
C GLU A 593 -10.72 8.95 -39.45
N GLU A 594 -9.43 9.19 -39.75
CA GLU A 594 -8.89 9.19 -41.12
C GLU A 594 -8.04 7.95 -41.43
N LYS A 595 -8.44 6.74 -41.00
CA LYS A 595 -7.61 5.52 -41.13
C LYS A 595 -7.18 5.21 -42.57
N HIS A 596 -8.03 5.57 -43.53
CA HIS A 596 -7.86 5.30 -44.97
C HIS A 596 -6.78 6.16 -45.65
N SER A 597 -6.37 7.29 -45.07
CA SER A 597 -5.36 8.17 -45.65
C SER A 597 -3.97 8.00 -45.02
N ARG A 598 -3.84 7.12 -44.02
CA ARG A 598 -2.61 6.93 -43.25
C ARG A 598 -1.69 5.91 -43.88
N SER A 599 -0.40 6.25 -43.92
CA SER A 599 0.66 5.34 -44.32
C SER A 599 0.98 4.32 -43.22
N LEU A 600 1.60 3.19 -43.59
CA LEU A 600 2.04 2.19 -42.61
C LEU A 600 3.00 2.77 -41.58
N THR A 601 3.90 3.66 -42.01
CA THR A 601 4.88 4.33 -41.13
C THR A 601 4.20 5.26 -40.14
N GLU A 602 3.19 6.02 -40.55
CA GLU A 602 2.42 6.86 -39.61
C GLU A 602 1.69 5.99 -38.57
N ILE A 603 1.04 4.90 -39.00
CA ILE A 603 0.32 4.00 -38.08
C ILE A 603 1.28 3.38 -37.05
N THR A 604 2.45 2.88 -37.49
CA THR A 604 3.41 2.24 -36.60
C THR A 604 4.17 3.24 -35.73
N ASP A 605 4.70 4.32 -36.29
CA ASP A 605 5.63 5.20 -35.56
C ASP A 605 4.90 6.26 -34.73
N ASP A 606 3.79 6.81 -35.22
CA ASP A 606 3.10 7.94 -34.57
C ASP A 606 1.95 7.49 -33.65
N PHE A 607 1.21 6.43 -34.02
CA PHE A 607 0.01 6.01 -33.28
C PHE A 607 0.21 4.73 -32.45
N CYS A 608 0.91 3.73 -32.98
CA CYS A 608 0.99 2.40 -32.38
C CYS A 608 2.42 1.82 -32.30
N PRO A 609 3.39 2.52 -31.68
CA PRO A 609 4.79 2.08 -31.64
C PRO A 609 5.06 0.86 -30.76
N VAL A 610 4.11 0.46 -29.90
CA VAL A 610 4.27 -0.70 -29.00
C VAL A 610 3.67 -1.97 -29.62
N LEU A 611 2.69 -1.84 -30.51
CA LEU A 611 2.01 -2.99 -31.10
C LEU A 611 2.90 -3.70 -32.12
N SER A 612 2.96 -5.03 -32.05
CA SER A 612 3.68 -5.83 -33.04
C SER A 612 3.00 -5.76 -34.40
N MET A 613 3.74 -6.03 -35.48
CA MET A 613 3.17 -6.03 -36.84
C MET A 613 2.03 -7.06 -36.97
N GLN A 614 2.11 -8.18 -36.25
CA GLN A 614 1.05 -9.20 -36.19
C GLN A 614 -0.21 -8.68 -35.51
N GLN A 615 -0.06 -8.00 -34.36
CA GLN A 615 -1.17 -7.40 -33.62
C GLN A 615 -1.86 -6.30 -34.45
N LEU A 616 -1.07 -5.42 -35.08
CA LEU A 616 -1.59 -4.39 -35.99
C LEU A 616 -2.37 -4.99 -37.15
N TYR A 617 -1.81 -6.00 -37.83
CA TYR A 617 -2.49 -6.70 -38.90
C TYR A 617 -3.81 -7.34 -38.43
N ARG A 618 -3.81 -7.96 -37.25
CA ARG A 618 -4.99 -8.60 -36.67
C ARG A 618 -6.09 -7.58 -36.36
N ILE A 619 -5.78 -6.45 -35.69
CA ILE A 619 -6.75 -5.39 -35.41
C ILE A 619 -7.30 -4.80 -36.71
N SER A 620 -6.41 -4.50 -37.67
CA SER A 620 -6.75 -3.88 -38.95
C SER A 620 -7.70 -4.74 -39.79
N THR A 621 -7.51 -6.05 -39.78
CA THR A 621 -8.35 -7.00 -40.55
C THR A 621 -9.67 -7.34 -39.85
N MET A 622 -9.74 -7.23 -38.52
CA MET A 622 -10.97 -7.46 -37.77
C MET A 622 -11.86 -6.22 -37.68
N TYR A 623 -11.30 -5.03 -37.86
CA TYR A 623 -12.02 -3.76 -37.73
C TYR A 623 -13.30 -3.71 -38.58
N CYS A 624 -14.39 -3.27 -37.97
CA CYS A 624 -15.67 -2.99 -38.61
C CYS A 624 -16.19 -1.64 -38.13
N ASP A 625 -16.43 -0.67 -39.02
CA ASP A 625 -17.11 0.57 -38.63
C ASP A 625 -18.62 0.33 -38.55
N ASP A 626 -19.17 0.56 -37.35
CA ASP A 626 -20.58 0.37 -37.00
C ASP A 626 -21.37 1.68 -36.82
N LYS A 627 -20.73 2.86 -36.89
CA LYS A 627 -21.35 4.15 -36.58
C LYS A 627 -21.34 5.14 -37.75
N TYR A 628 -20.21 5.27 -38.44
CA TYR A 628 -20.01 6.30 -39.46
C TYR A 628 -19.78 5.74 -40.87
N GLY A 629 -19.60 4.43 -41.00
CA GLY A 629 -19.29 3.79 -42.29
C GLY A 629 -17.96 4.26 -42.88
N THR A 630 -17.04 4.76 -42.05
CA THR A 630 -15.69 5.15 -42.44
C THR A 630 -14.94 3.95 -43.01
N LEU A 631 -14.17 4.23 -44.06
CA LEU A 631 -13.28 3.26 -44.66
C LEU A 631 -12.19 2.87 -43.64
N GLY A 632 -12.00 1.57 -43.47
CA GLY A 632 -10.91 1.01 -42.66
C GLY A 632 -9.53 1.31 -43.25
N ILE A 633 -8.51 0.63 -42.72
CA ILE A 633 -7.14 0.76 -43.21
C ILE A 633 -7.06 0.26 -44.66
N PRO A 634 -6.33 0.97 -45.57
CA PRO A 634 -6.27 0.60 -46.99
C PRO A 634 -5.68 -0.80 -47.20
N GLN A 635 -6.18 -1.52 -48.20
CA GLN A 635 -5.70 -2.88 -48.52
C GLN A 635 -4.23 -2.92 -48.90
N GLU A 636 -3.69 -1.84 -49.49
CA GLU A 636 -2.26 -1.69 -49.77
C GLU A 636 -1.42 -1.70 -48.48
N VAL A 637 -1.90 -1.01 -47.45
CA VAL A 637 -1.26 -0.93 -46.13
C VAL A 637 -1.34 -2.28 -45.41
N ILE A 638 -2.50 -2.94 -45.44
CA ILE A 638 -2.68 -4.30 -44.88
C ILE A 638 -1.77 -5.31 -45.59
N SER A 639 -1.64 -5.21 -46.92
CA SER A 639 -0.74 -6.06 -47.71
C SER A 639 0.72 -5.81 -47.33
N SER A 640 1.12 -4.54 -47.13
CA SER A 640 2.46 -4.18 -46.66
C SER A 640 2.75 -4.71 -45.25
N MET A 641 1.75 -4.68 -44.33
CA MET A 641 1.87 -5.30 -43.00
C MET A 641 2.15 -6.81 -43.12
N ARG A 642 1.39 -7.52 -43.98
CA ARG A 642 1.58 -8.95 -44.24
C ARG A 642 2.98 -9.25 -44.79
N THR A 643 3.46 -8.45 -45.73
CA THR A 643 4.81 -8.61 -46.29
C THR A 643 5.89 -8.42 -45.22
N LYS A 644 5.81 -7.36 -44.41
CA LYS A 644 6.76 -7.12 -43.31
C LYS A 644 6.74 -8.22 -42.23
N MET A 645 5.58 -8.82 -41.97
CA MET A 645 5.47 -9.98 -41.07
C MET A 645 6.25 -11.19 -41.61
N ILE A 646 6.14 -11.47 -42.91
CA ILE A 646 6.80 -12.63 -43.55
C ILE A 646 8.32 -12.38 -43.67
N GLU A 647 8.74 -11.17 -44.04
CA GLU A 647 10.16 -10.79 -44.18
C GLU A 647 10.92 -10.79 -42.85
N GLY A 648 10.27 -10.49 -41.73
CA GLY A 648 10.88 -10.56 -40.39
C GLY A 648 11.06 -11.99 -39.84
N SER A 649 10.53 -13.02 -40.53
CA SER A 649 10.39 -14.39 -40.02
C SER A 649 11.40 -15.40 -40.58
N SER A 650 12.49 -14.94 -41.21
CA SER A 650 13.44 -15.81 -41.94
C SER A 650 14.35 -16.69 -41.05
N SER A 651 13.94 -17.03 -39.82
CA SER A 651 14.65 -17.95 -38.92
C SER A 651 13.78 -19.17 -38.58
N PRO A 652 14.29 -20.42 -38.62
CA PRO A 652 13.47 -21.64 -38.50
C PRO A 652 12.83 -21.87 -37.12
N SER A 653 13.21 -21.11 -36.09
CA SER A 653 12.61 -21.16 -34.74
C SER A 653 11.36 -20.28 -34.58
N ALA A 654 10.97 -19.52 -35.60
CA ALA A 654 9.90 -18.52 -35.53
C ALA A 654 8.48 -19.06 -35.76
N HIS A 655 8.30 -20.36 -36.00
CA HIS A 655 6.95 -20.92 -36.21
C HIS A 655 6.06 -20.83 -34.96
N ASP A 656 6.66 -20.80 -33.76
CA ASP A 656 5.94 -20.55 -32.50
C ASP A 656 5.65 -19.05 -32.27
N ASP A 657 6.55 -18.15 -32.71
CA ASP A 657 6.37 -16.68 -32.64
C ASP A 657 5.35 -16.12 -33.64
N ILE A 658 5.02 -16.87 -34.70
CA ILE A 658 3.95 -16.50 -35.65
C ILE A 658 2.55 -16.58 -35.01
N ASN A 659 2.42 -17.35 -33.91
CA ASN A 659 1.15 -17.55 -33.21
C ASN A 659 1.00 -16.69 -31.95
N SER A 660 2.06 -16.08 -31.43
CA SER A 660 2.00 -15.28 -30.20
C SER A 660 1.65 -13.82 -30.46
N PHE A 661 0.42 -13.57 -30.94
CA PHE A 661 -0.13 -12.22 -31.02
C PHE A 661 -0.77 -11.77 -29.70
N LEU A 662 -1.02 -12.70 -28.78
CA LEU A 662 -1.57 -12.45 -27.46
C LEU A 662 -0.47 -12.02 -26.49
N LEU A 663 -0.87 -11.29 -25.45
CA LEU A 663 0.01 -10.93 -24.35
C LEU A 663 -0.07 -11.98 -23.25
N ASP A 664 1.07 -12.30 -22.65
CA ASP A 664 1.15 -13.17 -21.48
C ASP A 664 1.03 -12.35 -20.18
N ASP A 665 0.41 -12.94 -19.16
CA ASP A 665 0.34 -12.37 -17.81
C ASP A 665 1.61 -12.73 -17.03
N ASP A 666 2.36 -11.73 -16.56
CA ASP A 666 3.57 -11.95 -15.76
C ASP A 666 3.20 -12.20 -14.29
N PHE A 667 3.54 -13.40 -13.80
CA PHE A 667 3.31 -13.80 -12.41
C PHE A 667 4.52 -13.54 -11.50
N SER A 668 5.62 -13.00 -12.03
CA SER A 668 6.83 -12.71 -11.26
C SER A 668 6.58 -11.75 -10.10
N ILE A 669 7.43 -11.79 -9.06
CA ILE A 669 7.41 -10.80 -7.99
C ILE A 669 8.17 -9.56 -8.48
N PRO A 670 7.57 -8.35 -8.43
CA PRO A 670 8.10 -7.16 -9.11
C PRO A 670 9.10 -6.35 -8.24
N PHE A 671 9.61 -6.93 -7.17
CA PHE A 671 10.55 -6.31 -6.23
C PHE A 671 11.55 -7.34 -5.71
N SER A 672 12.72 -6.86 -5.33
CA SER A 672 13.79 -7.66 -4.73
C SER A 672 13.98 -7.36 -3.24
N VAL A 673 14.73 -8.21 -2.55
CA VAL A 673 15.16 -7.98 -1.16
C VAL A 673 15.93 -6.65 -1.02
N ASP A 674 16.67 -6.25 -2.07
CA ASP A 674 17.41 -4.98 -2.12
C ASP A 674 16.49 -3.76 -2.24
N ASP A 675 15.31 -3.91 -2.87
CA ASP A 675 14.32 -2.83 -2.95
C ASP A 675 13.66 -2.61 -1.59
N ILE A 676 13.43 -3.68 -0.83
CA ILE A 676 12.95 -3.60 0.56
C ILE A 676 13.99 -2.90 1.45
N ALA A 677 15.28 -3.15 1.22
CA ALA A 677 16.36 -2.50 1.97
C ALA A 677 16.41 -0.97 1.77
N LYS A 678 15.91 -0.44 0.63
CA LYS A 678 15.85 1.02 0.42
C LYS A 678 14.86 1.72 1.38
N LEU A 679 13.94 0.99 1.99
CA LEU A 679 13.01 1.50 3.01
C LEU A 679 13.68 1.74 4.36
N MET A 680 14.93 1.27 4.55
CA MET A 680 15.69 1.37 5.79
C MET A 680 15.97 2.82 6.23
N VAL A 681 15.57 3.85 5.49
CA VAL A 681 15.75 5.27 5.89
C VAL A 681 14.66 5.75 6.87
N HIS A 682 13.50 5.10 6.94
CA HIS A 682 12.32 5.65 7.63
C HIS A 682 11.97 5.06 9.01
N VAL A 683 12.73 4.10 9.54
CA VAL A 683 12.40 3.47 10.83
C VAL A 683 13.28 4.03 11.95
N ASP A 684 12.70 4.83 12.86
CA ASP A 684 13.37 5.30 14.08
C ASP A 684 12.88 4.46 15.29
N MET A 685 13.81 3.90 16.07
CA MET A 685 13.54 2.81 17.01
C MET A 685 13.12 3.28 18.42
N ALA A 686 13.17 4.58 18.70
CA ALA A 686 13.12 5.10 20.07
C ALA A 686 11.70 5.25 20.68
N ASP A 687 10.64 5.41 19.89
CA ASP A 687 9.31 5.84 20.39
C ASP A 687 8.21 4.79 20.23
N MET A 688 8.28 3.65 20.94
CA MET A 688 7.16 2.69 20.97
C MET A 688 6.91 2.16 22.39
N ASP A 689 5.83 2.63 23.01
CA ASP A 689 5.29 2.09 24.26
C ASP A 689 4.69 0.70 24.01
N LEU A 690 5.12 -0.30 24.80
CA LEU A 690 4.64 -1.68 24.68
C LEU A 690 3.33 -1.93 25.43
N PRO A 691 2.57 -2.96 25.04
CA PRO A 691 1.53 -3.53 25.88
C PRO A 691 2.10 -3.98 27.25
N PRO A 692 1.34 -3.82 28.34
CA PRO A 692 1.81 -4.04 29.71
C PRO A 692 2.30 -5.47 30.02
N LEU A 693 1.99 -6.47 29.17
CA LEU A 693 2.37 -7.87 29.36
C LEU A 693 3.89 -8.17 29.37
N ILE A 694 4.75 -7.22 28.97
CA ILE A 694 6.22 -7.42 28.92
C ILE A 694 6.97 -6.49 29.89
N GLN A 695 6.26 -5.62 30.63
CA GLN A 695 6.90 -4.70 31.59
C GLN A 695 7.24 -5.36 32.94
N GLU A 696 6.66 -6.53 33.25
CA GLU A 696 6.94 -7.26 34.50
C GLU A 696 8.16 -8.20 34.37
N SER A 697 9.36 -7.65 34.19
CA SER A 697 10.60 -8.41 34.52
C SER A 697 11.82 -7.53 34.80
N ASN A 698 11.81 -6.24 34.46
CA ASN A 698 12.95 -5.35 34.71
C ASN A 698 12.96 -4.67 36.09
N GLY A 699 12.08 -5.08 37.00
CA GLY A 699 11.89 -4.45 38.31
C GLY A 699 12.33 -5.31 39.49
N SER A 700 13.52 -5.92 39.47
CA SER A 700 14.12 -6.48 40.70
C SER A 700 15.57 -6.89 40.48
N LYS A 701 16.49 -5.94 40.60
CA LYS A 701 17.85 -6.09 41.17
C LYS A 701 18.63 -4.79 41.00
N LEU A 702 18.47 -3.87 41.94
CA LEU A 702 19.51 -2.90 42.31
C LEU A 702 19.13 -2.31 43.66
N GLY A 703 19.73 -2.87 44.70
CA GLY A 703 19.45 -2.55 46.09
C GLY A 703 20.30 -3.39 47.04
N HIS A 704 21.61 -3.41 46.81
CA HIS A 704 22.64 -3.53 47.86
C HIS A 704 23.89 -2.80 47.41
#